data_AF-A0A524R0F0-F1
#
_entry.id   AF-A0A524R0F0-F1
#
_cell.length_a   1.000
_cell.length_b   1.000
_cell.length_c   1.000
_cell.angle_alpha   90.00
_cell.angle_beta   90.00
_cell.angle_gamma   90.00
#
_symmetry.space_group_name_H-M   'P 1'
#
loop_
_entity.id
_entity.type
_entity.pdbx_description
1 polymer ?
#
loop_
_entity_poly.entity_id
_entity_poly.type
_entity_poly.pdbx_seq_one_letter_code
_entity_poly.pdbx_strand_id
1 'polypeptide(L)'
;ADNAAPIGGGGVYNDSLGTLSLINTILADSIAGGNCSGTITNGGNNIDDGTTCGWGSTDGSISSTDPLLSALADNGGPTETLALLTGSPAMDGVTFNAPNSAPSTDQRGVPRPQGAGYDIGAFESEPAAPALELAYTTDFILEWWDVGSGGVYNGAYYRPDVPPGFYALGHYGQGNYLAPSGGMFAARELEPGALAQPVGYIPVWGDYGSGAAWDGSFWSPIAPPGYVCLGLIAQFGYAVPALDEVRCVREDLTRPGVIGPMIWIDQGTGADTDFGSWPILPADSMGLSVGAFTGHTSHTPPTFPVYVLDRASVITDVGEIVVVKDALPDDAQDFDFTGSGPNEYDFGGGFSLDDDTTGTLANTETFSYLTPGSYSLIEGEAVGWSLTDLACVDPDGESTVDLGPRTAAIDLDADETVTCTYTNSRNEGYYAIVDVYVTNRNYSERVPPDGIAPPDSAYTGVTWLQVPAGSPICTVPHEPGDPGTYVEPHDTNTGIEGHSVYIWVKYDWVEATSDTPVLVDIAVHHWPNWVVTCPVGWEPAHGDSGGMLTTQADDACWRNGLCVRYAPMNETDTFITNLNLSLTGGSEALVPALCPANEGFWPMRQDDLDIHMGCGDGNWMFLTYNQARRWPAMPASLPTPSDAEKAASLQLYAPRVWLADYEPDHPEGEIYFPSSVEWSFDHLVRSFYSSNWWLFTLDALGSPSDVLPYFHGCDSVSTGSPCNLSDTPVYAFWDEVEIDVAGEMVIVHDLIYFFYYPYNRGKELLATIWGNHVGDWEHASVRLTPHWDEGEGWSLEPAQIYLSAHDFGRNYGWDQMNTEIGYSVFLPLILRQPSSALKLGSAPYTDTAIDGLMSSIATHPVVYSAWGAHGLWQYPGQHVYQQTPVGDLSDWTGTGTAWDTWLNLIAFDYDAESGLAGSTWPVWMSDNYANPGVGDSDPSSGPIYRWGNDEMGCDDPLSDNCRLENG
;
A
#
# COMPACT_ATOMS: atom_id res chain seq x y z
N ALA A 1 50.88 -18.20 11.40
CA ALA A 1 52.12 -17.47 11.66
C ALA A 1 53.34 -18.26 11.19
N ASP A 2 54.37 -17.55 10.71
CA ASP A 2 55.78 -17.93 10.54
C ASP A 2 56.17 -19.12 9.63
N ASN A 3 55.25 -19.63 8.80
CA ASN A 3 55.56 -20.74 7.89
C ASN A 3 56.20 -20.26 6.56
N ALA A 4 57.09 -21.07 5.98
CA ALA A 4 57.82 -20.72 4.76
C ALA A 4 57.99 -21.90 3.79
N ALA A 5 57.58 -21.72 2.53
CA ALA A 5 57.75 -22.69 1.45
C ALA A 5 58.39 -22.07 0.19
N PRO A 6 59.32 -22.76 -0.49
CA PRO A 6 60.05 -22.20 -1.64
C PRO A 6 59.30 -22.28 -3.00
N ILE A 7 58.19 -23.03 -3.09
CA ILE A 7 57.48 -23.30 -4.36
C ILE A 7 55.98 -22.89 -4.30
N GLY A 8 55.49 -22.45 -3.14
CA GLY A 8 54.10 -22.05 -2.90
C GLY A 8 53.49 -22.77 -1.69
N GLY A 9 52.48 -22.17 -1.07
CA GLY A 9 51.75 -22.75 0.06
C GLY A 9 52.59 -22.78 1.34
N GLY A 10 53.15 -21.63 1.71
CA GLY A 10 53.82 -21.41 2.99
C GLY A 10 52.89 -21.70 4.16
N GLY A 11 51.67 -21.14 4.15
CA GLY A 11 50.63 -21.50 5.12
C GLY A 11 50.11 -22.92 4.92
N VAL A 12 49.57 -23.21 3.72
CA VAL A 12 49.03 -24.52 3.35
C VAL A 12 49.22 -24.81 1.85
N TYR A 13 49.53 -26.07 1.55
CA TYR A 13 49.70 -26.60 0.20
C TYR A 13 48.82 -27.85 0.03
N ASN A 14 47.95 -27.86 -0.99
CA ASN A 14 47.22 -29.06 -1.40
C ASN A 14 47.72 -29.54 -2.78
N ASP A 15 48.12 -30.81 -2.89
CA ASP A 15 48.46 -31.41 -4.18
C ASP A 15 47.19 -31.64 -5.02
N SER A 16 47.36 -31.65 -6.33
CA SER A 16 46.36 -31.89 -7.39
C SER A 16 45.51 -33.17 -7.27
N LEU A 17 45.80 -34.04 -6.30
CA LEU A 17 45.08 -35.28 -6.00
C LEU A 17 44.40 -35.28 -4.62
N GLY A 18 44.58 -34.23 -3.82
CA GLY A 18 44.01 -34.09 -2.47
C GLY A 18 42.75 -33.22 -2.44
N THR A 19 41.91 -33.44 -1.44
CA THR A 19 40.77 -32.58 -1.11
C THR A 19 41.04 -31.89 0.23
N LEU A 20 41.02 -30.56 0.25
CA LEU A 20 41.16 -29.74 1.45
C LEU A 20 40.05 -28.70 1.46
N SER A 21 39.36 -28.57 2.60
CA SER A 21 38.41 -27.49 2.87
C SER A 21 38.86 -26.74 4.11
N LEU A 22 38.73 -25.43 4.12
CA LEU A 22 38.98 -24.58 5.28
C LEU A 22 37.67 -23.95 5.74
N ILE A 23 37.44 -23.96 7.05
CA ILE A 23 36.29 -23.37 7.74
C ILE A 23 36.84 -22.70 9.00
N ASN A 24 36.43 -21.48 9.30
CA ASN A 24 36.80 -20.75 10.52
C ASN A 24 38.33 -20.74 10.78
N THR A 25 39.15 -20.61 9.71
CA THR A 25 40.61 -20.77 9.75
C THR A 25 41.34 -19.45 9.45
N ILE A 26 42.38 -19.14 10.22
CA ILE A 26 43.32 -18.04 9.95
C ILE A 26 44.61 -18.57 9.31
N LEU A 27 45.02 -17.99 8.18
CA LEU A 27 46.29 -18.23 7.52
C LEU A 27 47.07 -16.91 7.37
N ALA A 28 47.97 -16.64 8.32
CA ALA A 28 48.77 -15.40 8.34
C ALA A 28 50.25 -15.62 8.70
N ASP A 29 51.03 -14.55 8.51
CA ASP A 29 52.49 -14.41 8.65
C ASP A 29 53.31 -15.43 7.86
N SER A 30 52.87 -15.80 6.65
CA SER A 30 53.62 -16.72 5.79
C SER A 30 54.88 -16.05 5.21
N ILE A 31 56.01 -16.20 5.90
CA ILE A 31 57.33 -15.59 5.60
C ILE A 31 57.78 -15.83 4.14
N ALA A 32 57.42 -16.96 3.53
CA ALA A 32 57.64 -17.21 2.10
C ALA A 32 56.66 -18.22 1.51
N GLY A 33 56.32 -18.05 0.23
CA GLY A 33 55.46 -18.99 -0.51
C GLY A 33 53.95 -18.67 -0.46
N GLY A 34 53.54 -17.64 0.29
CA GLY A 34 52.14 -17.24 0.44
C GLY A 34 51.32 -18.18 1.32
N ASN A 35 50.07 -17.82 1.60
CA ASN A 35 49.19 -18.57 2.49
C ASN A 35 48.65 -19.85 1.85
N CYS A 36 48.21 -19.80 0.60
CA CYS A 36 47.55 -20.92 -0.07
C CYS A 36 48.26 -21.34 -1.36
N SER A 37 48.21 -22.63 -1.67
CA SER A 37 48.59 -23.16 -2.98
C SER A 37 47.88 -24.49 -3.26
N GLY A 38 47.48 -24.69 -4.52
CA GLY A 38 46.63 -25.80 -4.94
C GLY A 38 45.14 -25.49 -4.86
N THR A 39 44.29 -26.48 -5.13
CA THR A 39 42.83 -26.35 -5.02
C THR A 39 42.42 -26.47 -3.56
N ILE A 40 41.80 -25.43 -3.00
CA ILE A 40 41.30 -25.41 -1.63
C ILE A 40 39.85 -24.98 -1.67
N THR A 41 38.96 -25.76 -1.06
CA THR A 41 37.55 -25.41 -0.93
C THR A 41 37.39 -24.39 0.18
N ASN A 42 36.77 -23.26 -0.13
CA ASN A 42 36.31 -22.35 0.90
C ASN A 42 35.00 -22.89 1.49
N GLY A 43 34.99 -23.15 2.80
CA GLY A 43 33.79 -23.54 3.54
C GLY A 43 33.23 -22.43 4.44
N GLY A 44 33.85 -21.24 4.41
CA GLY A 44 33.38 -20.02 5.07
C GLY A 44 34.21 -19.56 6.28
N ASN A 45 34.07 -18.27 6.58
CA ASN A 45 34.70 -17.55 7.70
C ASN A 45 36.23 -17.73 7.82
N ASN A 46 36.97 -17.70 6.71
CA ASN A 46 38.43 -17.81 6.74
C ASN A 46 39.12 -16.44 6.56
N ILE A 47 40.27 -16.23 7.21
CA ILE A 47 41.08 -14.99 7.10
C ILE A 47 42.47 -15.29 6.55
N ASP A 48 42.91 -14.61 5.49
CA ASP A 48 44.29 -14.64 5.02
C ASP A 48 44.89 -13.24 4.83
N ASP A 49 46.10 -13.03 5.34
CA ASP A 49 46.82 -11.74 5.30
C ASP A 49 47.41 -11.41 3.92
N GLY A 50 47.20 -12.29 2.94
CA GLY A 50 47.77 -12.22 1.60
C GLY A 50 46.70 -12.22 0.50
N THR A 51 47.13 -12.51 -0.73
CA THR A 51 46.25 -12.59 -1.90
C THR A 51 46.16 -14.01 -2.48
N THR A 52 46.86 -14.97 -1.87
CA THR A 52 47.07 -16.30 -2.46
C THR A 52 45.93 -17.27 -2.26
N CYS A 53 45.08 -17.05 -1.26
CA CYS A 53 43.88 -17.86 -1.07
C CYS A 53 42.71 -17.37 -1.95
N GLY A 54 42.59 -16.04 -2.11
CA GLY A 54 41.74 -15.43 -3.13
C GLY A 54 40.25 -15.63 -2.87
N TRP A 55 39.84 -15.58 -1.60
CA TRP A 55 38.44 -15.75 -1.20
C TRP A 55 37.62 -14.51 -1.53
N GLY A 56 36.33 -14.73 -1.81
CA GLY A 56 35.34 -13.67 -2.01
C GLY A 56 34.48 -13.45 -0.76
N SER A 57 33.79 -12.32 -0.68
CA SER A 57 33.06 -11.88 0.51
C SER A 57 31.72 -12.57 0.76
N THR A 58 31.32 -13.56 -0.05
CA THR A 58 29.96 -14.16 -0.02
C THR A 58 29.76 -15.26 1.03
N ASP A 59 30.83 -15.70 1.70
CA ASP A 59 30.81 -16.81 2.66
C ASP A 59 31.48 -16.46 4.01
N GLY A 60 31.51 -15.16 4.34
CA GLY A 60 32.15 -14.64 5.56
C GLY A 60 33.68 -14.68 5.53
N SER A 61 34.31 -15.21 4.48
CA SER A 61 35.78 -15.22 4.35
C SER A 61 36.32 -13.94 3.76
N ILE A 62 37.53 -13.56 4.18
CA ILE A 62 38.23 -12.34 3.77
C ILE A 62 39.69 -12.63 3.45
N SER A 63 40.14 -12.12 2.30
CA SER A 63 41.53 -12.15 1.85
C SER A 63 42.15 -10.76 1.93
N SER A 64 43.47 -10.71 2.08
CA SER A 64 44.29 -9.50 2.23
C SER A 64 43.97 -8.70 3.49
N THR A 65 43.69 -9.41 4.58
CA THR A 65 43.32 -8.83 5.88
C THR A 65 44.25 -9.33 6.98
N ASP A 66 44.89 -8.40 7.69
CA ASP A 66 45.67 -8.71 8.88
C ASP A 66 44.73 -9.19 10.01
N PRO A 67 44.87 -10.41 10.54
CA PRO A 67 44.06 -10.92 11.63
C PRO A 67 44.37 -10.30 13.00
N LEU A 68 45.38 -9.43 13.12
CA LEU A 68 45.80 -8.76 14.36
C LEU A 68 46.01 -9.76 15.52
N LEU A 69 46.95 -10.68 15.32
CA LEU A 69 47.31 -11.70 16.31
C LEU A 69 48.41 -11.23 17.26
N SER A 70 48.35 -11.68 18.51
CA SER A 70 49.44 -11.55 19.47
C SER A 70 50.59 -12.52 19.16
N ALA A 71 51.71 -12.40 19.87
CA ALA A 71 52.78 -13.38 19.80
C ALA A 71 52.38 -14.70 20.48
N LEU A 72 52.89 -15.84 19.98
CA LEU A 72 52.61 -17.17 20.53
C LEU A 72 52.99 -17.21 22.02
N ALA A 73 52.01 -17.52 22.87
CA ALA A 73 52.16 -17.47 24.33
C ALA A 73 51.28 -18.50 25.05
N ASP A 74 51.57 -18.71 26.34
CA ASP A 74 50.70 -19.45 27.26
C ASP A 74 49.51 -18.55 27.68
N ASN A 75 48.44 -18.60 26.90
CA ASN A 75 47.17 -17.93 27.20
C ASN A 75 46.17 -18.88 27.91
N GLY A 76 46.67 -19.92 28.59
CA GLY A 76 45.88 -21.00 29.15
C GLY A 76 45.59 -22.15 28.17
N GLY A 77 45.17 -23.30 28.71
CA GLY A 77 44.86 -24.50 27.94
C GLY A 77 46.00 -25.52 27.84
N PRO A 78 45.91 -26.51 26.92
CA PRO A 78 46.88 -27.59 26.78
C PRO A 78 48.09 -27.27 25.89
N THR A 79 48.07 -26.14 25.17
CA THR A 79 49.10 -25.70 24.21
C THR A 79 49.15 -24.18 24.16
N GLU A 80 50.32 -23.60 23.84
CA GLU A 80 50.46 -22.18 23.52
C GLU A 80 49.55 -21.79 22.34
N THR A 81 49.01 -20.57 22.37
CA THR A 81 48.08 -20.02 21.36
C THR A 81 48.48 -18.60 20.94
N LEU A 82 47.92 -18.13 19.83
CA LEU A 82 47.98 -16.74 19.38
C LEU A 82 46.66 -16.10 19.80
N ALA A 83 46.69 -15.13 20.71
CA ALA A 83 45.47 -14.45 21.14
C ALA A 83 45.07 -13.38 20.10
N LEU A 84 43.79 -13.07 20.01
CA LEU A 84 43.31 -11.96 19.18
C LEU A 84 43.61 -10.64 19.90
N LEU A 85 44.08 -9.64 19.15
CA LEU A 85 44.25 -8.28 19.66
C LEU A 85 42.95 -7.47 19.47
N THR A 86 42.76 -6.44 20.29
CA THR A 86 41.62 -5.51 20.19
C THR A 86 41.47 -4.96 18.77
N GLY A 87 40.25 -5.05 18.22
CA GLY A 87 39.96 -4.68 16.83
C GLY A 87 40.28 -5.75 15.77
N SER A 88 40.72 -6.95 16.18
CA SER A 88 40.90 -8.09 15.26
C SER A 88 39.63 -8.41 14.46
N PRO A 89 39.71 -8.55 13.13
CA PRO A 89 38.58 -8.98 12.29
C PRO A 89 38.26 -10.48 12.44
N ALA A 90 39.00 -11.20 13.30
CA ALA A 90 38.65 -12.56 13.70
C ALA A 90 37.67 -12.59 14.88
N MET A 91 37.56 -11.52 15.68
CA MET A 91 36.60 -11.44 16.79
C MET A 91 35.18 -11.31 16.26
N ASP A 92 34.27 -12.12 16.80
CA ASP A 92 32.89 -12.28 16.34
C ASP A 92 32.74 -12.61 14.83
N GLY A 93 33.84 -13.00 14.15
CA GLY A 93 33.93 -13.03 12.70
C GLY A 93 33.18 -14.19 12.01
N VAL A 94 32.72 -15.19 12.77
CA VAL A 94 31.98 -16.34 12.22
C VAL A 94 30.53 -15.95 11.97
N THR A 95 30.27 -15.51 10.74
CA THR A 95 28.96 -14.99 10.29
C THR A 95 28.24 -15.95 9.35
N PHE A 96 28.97 -16.71 8.52
CA PHE A 96 28.41 -17.66 7.57
C PHE A 96 28.14 -19.03 8.21
N ASN A 97 26.90 -19.51 8.08
CA ASN A 97 26.38 -20.75 8.67
C ASN A 97 26.62 -20.89 10.19
N ALA A 98 26.67 -19.77 10.92
CA ALA A 98 26.73 -19.77 12.37
C ALA A 98 25.47 -20.42 12.98
N PRO A 99 25.57 -21.11 14.15
CA PRO A 99 26.78 -21.50 14.86
C PRO A 99 27.46 -22.76 14.28
N ASN A 100 26.83 -23.43 13.30
CA ASN A 100 27.19 -24.78 12.84
C ASN A 100 28.59 -24.90 12.18
N SER A 101 29.23 -23.77 11.85
CA SER A 101 30.58 -23.70 11.31
C SER A 101 31.69 -23.71 12.37
N ALA A 102 31.39 -23.40 13.64
CA ALA A 102 32.36 -23.32 14.73
C ALA A 102 32.35 -24.57 15.66
N PRO A 103 33.50 -25.00 16.20
CA PRO A 103 33.54 -25.91 17.34
C PRO A 103 32.95 -25.27 18.61
N SER A 104 32.37 -26.07 19.51
CA SER A 104 31.75 -25.59 20.76
C SER A 104 32.74 -25.06 21.81
N THR A 105 34.04 -25.24 21.59
CA THR A 105 35.13 -24.72 22.44
C THR A 105 36.33 -24.38 21.57
N ASP A 106 37.14 -23.41 22.00
CA ASP A 106 38.42 -23.10 21.37
C ASP A 106 39.53 -24.15 21.70
N GLN A 107 40.77 -23.91 21.26
CA GLN A 107 41.90 -24.81 21.53
C GLN A 107 42.28 -24.89 23.01
N ARG A 108 41.96 -23.86 23.81
CA ARG A 108 42.24 -23.80 25.24
C ARG A 108 41.20 -24.58 26.05
N GLY A 109 40.01 -24.78 25.47
CA GLY A 109 38.84 -25.39 26.09
C GLY A 109 37.83 -24.37 26.62
N VAL A 110 37.97 -23.10 26.24
CA VAL A 110 37.00 -22.04 26.57
C VAL A 110 35.74 -22.26 25.70
N PRO A 111 34.52 -22.25 26.28
CA PRO A 111 33.27 -22.37 25.53
C PRO A 111 33.12 -21.27 24.47
N ARG A 112 32.30 -21.51 23.45
CA ARG A 112 31.97 -20.49 22.44
C ARG A 112 30.46 -20.32 22.29
N PRO A 113 29.95 -19.09 22.10
CA PRO A 113 30.70 -17.83 22.10
C PRO A 113 31.09 -17.41 23.53
N GLN A 114 32.03 -16.48 23.70
CA GLN A 114 32.15 -15.67 24.93
C GLN A 114 31.74 -14.21 24.75
N GLY A 115 31.64 -13.74 23.50
CA GLY A 115 31.13 -12.41 23.12
C GLY A 115 29.81 -12.48 22.34
N ALA A 116 29.62 -11.53 21.42
CA ALA A 116 28.41 -11.43 20.59
C ALA A 116 28.35 -12.51 19.47
N GLY A 117 29.49 -13.07 19.10
CA GLY A 117 29.64 -14.10 18.08
C GLY A 117 30.77 -15.08 18.41
N TYR A 118 31.06 -15.97 17.46
CA TYR A 118 32.14 -16.95 17.59
C TYR A 118 33.37 -16.42 16.86
N ASP A 119 34.55 -16.66 17.43
CA ASP A 119 35.79 -16.18 16.80
C ASP A 119 36.31 -17.10 15.70
N ILE A 120 36.89 -16.50 14.68
CA ILE A 120 37.62 -17.21 13.64
C ILE A 120 38.97 -17.70 14.21
N GLY A 121 39.32 -18.96 13.94
CA GLY A 121 40.58 -19.55 14.36
C GLY A 121 40.52 -20.26 15.71
N ALA A 122 41.70 -20.44 16.33
CA ALA A 122 41.91 -21.38 17.44
C ALA A 122 41.73 -20.78 18.85
N PHE A 123 41.46 -19.48 18.94
CA PHE A 123 41.32 -18.72 20.19
C PHE A 123 39.92 -18.11 20.26
N GLU A 124 39.32 -18.05 21.44
CA GLU A 124 38.09 -17.29 21.71
C GLU A 124 38.42 -16.09 22.59
N SER A 125 38.09 -14.89 22.14
CA SER A 125 38.18 -13.68 22.93
C SER A 125 37.17 -13.75 24.07
N GLU A 126 37.70 -13.83 25.29
CA GLU A 126 36.89 -13.65 26.50
C GLU A 126 36.69 -12.13 26.69
N PRO A 127 35.47 -11.67 27.05
CA PRO A 127 35.24 -10.30 27.47
C PRO A 127 36.25 -9.93 28.57
N ALA A 128 36.82 -8.73 28.46
CA ALA A 128 37.63 -8.20 29.54
C ALA A 128 36.76 -8.14 30.82
N ALA A 129 37.26 -8.67 31.93
CA ALA A 129 36.54 -8.54 33.19
C ALA A 129 36.32 -7.05 33.50
N PRO A 130 35.11 -6.63 33.89
CA PRO A 130 34.78 -5.22 34.08
C PRO A 130 35.72 -4.60 35.10
N ALA A 131 36.37 -3.51 34.70
CA ALA A 131 37.33 -2.77 35.52
C ALA A 131 36.64 -1.76 36.45
N LEU A 132 35.41 -1.37 36.10
CA LEU A 132 34.58 -0.41 36.80
C LEU A 132 33.19 -0.97 37.08
N GLU A 133 32.63 -0.55 38.21
CA GLU A 133 31.21 -0.71 38.54
C GLU A 133 30.59 0.67 38.54
N LEU A 134 29.47 0.83 37.84
CA LEU A 134 28.75 2.09 37.77
C LEU A 134 27.53 2.07 38.69
N ALA A 135 27.24 3.24 39.26
CA ALA A 135 25.98 3.51 39.94
C ALA A 135 25.31 4.72 39.28
N TYR A 136 24.07 4.56 38.86
CA TYR A 136 23.28 5.68 38.33
C TYR A 136 22.78 6.60 39.45
N THR A 137 22.79 7.92 39.23
CA THR A 137 22.24 8.89 40.18
C THR A 137 21.46 10.00 39.49
N THR A 138 20.28 10.30 40.03
CA THR A 138 19.46 11.47 39.72
C THR A 138 19.42 12.48 40.88
N ASP A 139 20.19 12.23 41.95
CA ASP A 139 20.34 13.14 43.07
C ASP A 139 21.46 14.15 42.77
N PHE A 140 21.14 15.45 42.87
CA PHE A 140 21.99 16.52 42.40
C PHE A 140 22.07 17.69 43.38
N ILE A 141 23.26 18.29 43.45
CA ILE A 141 23.57 19.47 44.25
C ILE A 141 23.92 20.60 43.29
N LEU A 142 23.07 21.64 43.25
CA LEU A 142 23.26 22.82 42.41
C LEU A 142 24.54 23.57 42.82
N GLU A 143 25.52 23.62 41.91
CA GLU A 143 26.78 24.36 42.12
C GLU A 143 26.71 25.77 41.52
N TRP A 144 26.11 25.91 40.32
CA TRP A 144 25.95 27.22 39.67
C TRP A 144 24.76 27.26 38.70
N TRP A 145 24.19 28.44 38.51
CA TRP A 145 23.18 28.76 37.51
C TRP A 145 23.27 30.22 37.10
N ASP A 146 22.84 30.55 35.88
CA ASP A 146 22.97 31.92 35.35
C ASP A 146 21.81 32.86 35.76
N VAL A 147 20.94 32.43 36.68
CA VAL A 147 19.79 33.23 37.15
C VAL A 147 20.22 34.64 37.57
N GLY A 148 19.69 35.66 36.89
CA GLY A 148 19.98 37.07 37.13
C GLY A 148 20.97 37.70 36.14
N SER A 149 21.65 36.89 35.33
CA SER A 149 22.65 37.33 34.35
C SER A 149 22.09 38.29 33.29
N GLY A 150 20.84 38.09 32.88
CA GLY A 150 20.25 38.76 31.71
C GLY A 150 20.72 38.15 30.37
N GLY A 151 21.34 36.97 30.41
CA GLY A 151 21.71 36.18 29.23
C GLY A 151 20.52 35.80 28.35
N VAL A 152 20.83 35.40 27.12
CA VAL A 152 19.84 34.95 26.12
C VAL A 152 19.37 33.52 26.39
N TYR A 153 20.24 32.70 27.00
CA TYR A 153 20.03 31.28 27.28
C TYR A 153 20.09 31.05 28.79
N ASN A 154 19.32 30.08 29.28
CA ASN A 154 19.34 29.67 30.69
C ASN A 154 20.29 28.49 30.88
N GLY A 155 21.04 28.44 31.96
CA GLY A 155 21.98 27.36 32.26
C GLY A 155 22.02 27.05 33.75
N ALA A 156 21.93 25.77 34.10
CA ALA A 156 22.06 25.29 35.47
C ALA A 156 22.96 24.03 35.51
N TYR A 157 23.84 23.98 36.52
CA TYR A 157 24.93 23.01 36.61
C TYR A 157 25.07 22.45 38.01
N TYR A 158 25.27 21.14 38.06
CA TYR A 158 25.06 20.36 39.26
C TYR A 158 26.19 19.35 39.46
N ARG A 159 26.65 19.24 40.70
CA ARG A 159 27.46 18.12 41.15
C ARG A 159 26.53 16.95 41.45
N PRO A 160 26.78 15.73 40.92
CA PRO A 160 26.02 14.56 41.32
C PRO A 160 26.28 14.23 42.80
N ASP A 161 25.25 13.83 43.54
CA ASP A 161 25.42 13.18 44.83
C ASP A 161 25.57 11.67 44.57
N VAL A 162 26.69 11.10 45.01
CA VAL A 162 27.13 9.76 44.58
C VAL A 162 27.13 8.77 45.75
N PRO A 163 26.77 7.49 45.53
CA PRO A 163 26.70 6.52 46.61
C PRO A 163 28.06 6.28 47.32
N PRO A 164 28.07 5.91 48.62
CA PRO A 164 29.29 5.68 49.36
C PRO A 164 30.22 4.64 48.71
N GLY A 165 31.41 5.07 48.29
CA GLY A 165 32.40 4.22 47.63
C GLY A 165 32.48 4.37 46.11
N PHE A 166 31.56 5.16 45.52
CA PHE A 166 31.64 5.60 44.13
C PHE A 166 32.21 7.02 44.04
N TYR A 167 32.63 7.41 42.84
CA TYR A 167 33.21 8.71 42.54
C TYR A 167 32.56 9.32 41.29
N ALA A 168 32.35 10.64 41.29
CA ALA A 168 31.90 11.36 40.11
C ALA A 168 32.97 11.37 39.01
N LEU A 169 32.56 11.32 37.74
CA LEU A 169 33.43 11.38 36.56
C LEU A 169 33.35 12.72 35.80
N GLY A 170 32.44 13.60 36.24
CA GLY A 170 32.19 14.94 35.73
C GLY A 170 31.04 15.58 36.51
N HIS A 171 30.55 16.74 36.08
CA HIS A 171 29.31 17.34 36.55
C HIS A 171 28.23 17.33 35.46
N TYR A 172 26.96 17.53 35.87
CA TYR A 172 25.79 17.63 35.00
C TYR A 172 25.50 19.09 34.65
N GLY A 173 24.90 19.33 33.47
CA GLY A 173 24.50 20.65 33.02
C GLY A 173 23.30 20.61 32.09
N GLN A 174 22.36 21.55 32.24
CA GLN A 174 21.14 21.64 31.43
C GLN A 174 20.78 23.08 31.07
N GLY A 175 20.12 23.27 29.92
CA GLY A 175 19.74 24.56 29.36
C GLY A 175 18.49 25.21 29.96
N ASN A 176 18.10 24.86 31.19
CA ASN A 176 16.88 25.34 31.84
C ASN A 176 16.95 25.26 33.38
N TYR A 177 15.98 25.88 34.07
CA TYR A 177 15.90 25.94 35.54
C TYR A 177 14.88 24.95 36.16
N LEU A 178 14.44 23.92 35.44
CA LEU A 178 13.60 22.86 36.00
C LEU A 178 14.43 21.96 36.94
N ALA A 179 13.77 21.00 37.58
CA ALA A 179 14.51 19.91 38.21
C ALA A 179 15.38 19.18 37.16
N PRO A 180 16.55 18.62 37.54
CA PRO A 180 17.37 17.81 36.63
C PRO A 180 16.54 16.74 35.92
N SER A 181 16.55 16.78 34.59
CA SER A 181 15.72 15.90 33.75
C SER A 181 16.48 14.69 33.19
N GLY A 182 17.74 14.50 33.59
CA GLY A 182 18.56 13.33 33.28
C GLY A 182 19.50 13.03 34.45
N GLY A 183 20.09 11.83 34.46
CA GLY A 183 21.02 11.40 35.51
C GLY A 183 22.49 11.41 35.10
N MET A 184 23.33 10.93 36.00
CA MET A 184 24.76 10.72 35.79
C MET A 184 25.20 9.35 36.29
N PHE A 185 26.28 8.82 35.71
CA PHE A 185 26.98 7.68 36.28
C PHE A 185 28.14 8.11 37.19
N ALA A 186 28.14 7.55 38.40
CA ALA A 186 29.30 7.50 39.28
C ALA A 186 30.01 6.15 39.12
N ALA A 187 31.33 6.10 39.33
CA ALA A 187 32.11 4.87 39.16
C ALA A 187 32.87 4.45 40.42
N ARG A 188 32.97 3.13 40.61
CA ARG A 188 33.79 2.45 41.62
C ARG A 188 34.79 1.54 40.92
N GLU A 189 36.00 1.44 41.46
CA GLU A 189 37.01 0.50 40.95
C GLU A 189 36.65 -0.95 41.29
N LEU A 190 36.60 -1.81 40.29
CA LEU A 190 36.70 -3.27 40.42
C LEU A 190 38.16 -3.71 40.21
N GLU A 191 38.82 -3.16 39.18
CA GLU A 191 40.24 -3.33 38.94
C GLU A 191 41.04 -2.21 39.65
N PRO A 192 42.02 -2.53 40.52
CA PRO A 192 42.82 -1.51 41.20
C PRO A 192 43.64 -0.65 40.23
N GLY A 193 43.38 0.66 40.21
CA GLY A 193 44.01 1.61 39.28
C GLY A 193 43.21 1.85 38.00
N ALA A 194 41.93 1.45 37.94
CA ALA A 194 41.00 1.88 36.90
C ALA A 194 40.64 3.39 37.02
N LEU A 195 40.68 3.95 38.24
CA LEU A 195 40.42 5.36 38.54
C LEU A 195 41.63 6.04 39.20
N ALA A 196 41.86 7.30 38.84
CA ALA A 196 42.87 8.14 39.48
C ALA A 196 42.34 9.55 39.80
N GLN A 197 42.93 10.19 40.81
CA GLN A 197 42.69 11.62 41.05
C GLN A 197 43.35 12.46 39.94
N PRO A 198 42.72 13.56 39.49
CA PRO A 198 43.40 14.56 38.66
C PRO A 198 44.63 15.12 39.39
N VAL A 199 45.66 15.51 38.64
CA VAL A 199 46.89 16.11 39.18
C VAL A 199 46.77 17.63 39.41
N GLY A 200 45.64 18.22 39.02
CA GLY A 200 45.32 19.63 39.14
C GLY A 200 44.11 20.00 38.28
N TYR A 201 43.81 21.30 38.19
CA TYR A 201 42.73 21.83 37.36
C TYR A 201 43.20 23.03 36.54
N ILE A 202 42.67 23.17 35.33
CA ILE A 202 42.83 24.34 34.48
C ILE A 202 41.53 25.15 34.55
N PRO A 203 41.56 26.47 34.85
CA PRO A 203 40.36 27.31 34.78
C PRO A 203 39.92 27.43 33.32
N VAL A 204 38.66 27.12 33.04
CA VAL A 204 38.04 27.30 31.72
C VAL A 204 37.33 28.64 31.69
N TRP A 205 36.45 28.92 32.66
CA TRP A 205 35.70 30.16 32.75
C TRP A 205 35.34 30.48 34.22
N GLY A 206 34.99 31.73 34.47
CA GLY A 206 34.37 32.17 35.72
C GLY A 206 33.43 33.32 35.41
N ASP A 207 32.32 33.42 36.14
CA ASP A 207 31.18 34.28 35.80
C ASP A 207 31.40 35.78 36.06
N TYR A 208 32.66 36.21 36.10
CA TYR A 208 33.08 37.60 36.28
C TYR A 208 32.38 38.52 35.29
N GLY A 209 31.60 39.48 35.80
CA GLY A 209 30.84 40.44 34.99
C GLY A 209 29.50 39.94 34.47
N SER A 210 29.19 38.63 34.58
CA SER A 210 27.97 38.01 34.02
C SER A 210 26.66 38.52 34.60
N GLY A 211 26.69 39.17 35.78
CA GLY A 211 25.50 39.60 36.50
C GLY A 211 24.69 38.49 37.17
N ALA A 212 25.11 37.22 37.07
CA ALA A 212 24.45 36.09 37.73
C ALA A 212 24.35 36.31 39.26
N ALA A 213 23.31 35.77 39.88
CA ALA A 213 23.05 35.99 41.30
C ALA A 213 24.06 35.28 42.23
N TRP A 214 24.73 34.23 41.73
CA TRP A 214 25.71 33.42 42.46
C TRP A 214 27.03 33.42 41.68
N ASP A 215 28.14 33.76 42.34
CA ASP A 215 29.49 33.60 41.77
C ASP A 215 29.76 32.10 41.46
N GLY A 216 30.42 31.80 40.34
CA GLY A 216 30.78 30.43 39.95
C GLY A 216 31.92 30.33 38.94
N SER A 217 32.53 29.15 38.88
CA SER A 217 33.64 28.88 37.96
C SER A 217 33.66 27.46 37.43
N PHE A 218 34.23 27.29 36.24
CA PHE A 218 34.27 26.05 35.47
C PHE A 218 35.71 25.63 35.25
N TRP A 219 36.00 24.36 35.53
CA TRP A 219 37.37 23.84 35.58
C TRP A 219 37.49 22.54 34.80
N SER A 220 38.62 22.40 34.09
CA SER A 220 39.01 21.17 33.40
C SER A 220 39.99 20.38 34.26
N PRO A 221 39.65 19.16 34.71
CA PRO A 221 40.58 18.28 35.43
C PRO A 221 41.78 17.88 34.56
N ILE A 222 42.98 17.96 35.12
CA ILE A 222 44.22 17.52 34.46
C ILE A 222 44.43 16.04 34.79
N ALA A 223 44.32 15.18 33.78
CA ALA A 223 44.55 13.74 33.95
C ALA A 223 46.02 13.42 34.30
N PRO A 224 46.27 12.42 35.17
CA PRO A 224 47.60 11.82 35.29
C PRO A 224 47.97 11.03 34.01
N PRO A 225 49.27 10.75 33.75
CA PRO A 225 49.68 9.98 32.58
C PRO A 225 49.04 8.59 32.51
N GLY A 226 48.43 8.25 31.37
CA GLY A 226 47.70 7.00 31.15
C GLY A 226 46.22 7.02 31.56
N TYR A 227 45.67 8.21 31.83
CA TYR A 227 44.26 8.42 32.20
C TYR A 227 43.68 9.58 31.38
N VAL A 228 42.35 9.60 31.27
CA VAL A 228 41.55 10.69 30.70
C VAL A 228 40.44 11.07 31.69
N CYS A 229 40.00 12.33 31.69
CA CYS A 229 38.91 12.78 32.57
C CYS A 229 37.67 13.09 31.71
N LEU A 230 36.49 12.62 32.11
CA LEU A 230 35.33 12.52 31.20
C LEU A 230 34.44 13.77 31.17
N GLY A 231 34.74 14.82 31.92
CA GLY A 231 33.91 16.04 31.93
C GLY A 231 34.56 17.22 32.63
N LEU A 232 33.95 18.39 32.44
CA LEU A 232 34.22 19.57 33.28
C LEU A 232 33.50 19.45 34.63
N ILE A 233 33.91 20.32 35.55
CA ILE A 233 33.22 20.56 36.81
C ILE A 233 32.85 22.04 36.92
N ALA A 234 31.67 22.31 37.49
CA ALA A 234 31.23 23.63 37.94
C ALA A 234 31.48 23.75 39.45
N GLN A 235 31.81 24.93 39.94
CA GLN A 235 32.03 25.15 41.37
C GLN A 235 31.39 26.46 41.80
N PHE A 236 30.68 26.44 42.93
CA PHE A 236 30.27 27.66 43.61
C PHE A 236 31.49 28.52 44.02
N GLY A 237 31.52 29.76 43.54
CA GLY A 237 32.63 30.70 43.70
C GLY A 237 33.86 30.38 42.83
N TYR A 238 34.99 31.01 43.17
CA TYR A 238 36.22 31.02 42.36
C TYR A 238 37.40 30.26 42.99
N ALA A 239 37.13 29.33 43.91
CA ALA A 239 38.18 28.47 44.47
C ALA A 239 38.70 27.50 43.40
N VAL A 240 39.91 26.96 43.60
CA VAL A 240 40.36 25.80 42.82
C VAL A 240 39.69 24.56 43.42
N PRO A 241 39.04 23.70 42.61
CA PRO A 241 38.37 22.50 43.10
C PRO A 241 39.33 21.51 43.78
N ALA A 242 38.75 20.65 44.62
CA ALA A 242 39.51 19.63 45.34
C ALA A 242 39.91 18.47 44.40
N LEU A 243 41.06 17.83 44.64
CA LEU A 243 41.52 16.71 43.80
C LEU A 243 40.71 15.43 43.97
N ASP A 244 39.81 15.36 44.96
CA ASP A 244 38.88 14.25 45.16
C ASP A 244 37.49 14.46 44.54
N GLU A 245 37.19 15.67 44.05
CA GLU A 245 35.92 16.10 43.44
C GLU A 245 35.44 15.18 42.30
N VAL A 246 36.35 14.76 41.42
CA VAL A 246 36.11 13.78 40.35
C VAL A 246 37.23 12.76 40.26
N ARG A 247 37.03 11.69 39.49
CA ARG A 247 38.09 10.78 39.04
C ARG A 247 38.28 10.86 37.52
N CYS A 248 39.51 10.63 37.11
CA CYS A 248 39.89 10.37 35.74
C CYS A 248 40.04 8.85 35.57
N VAL A 249 39.61 8.34 34.42
CA VAL A 249 39.53 6.93 34.08
C VAL A 249 40.77 6.51 33.30
N ARG A 250 41.25 5.28 33.49
CA ARG A 250 42.40 4.74 32.74
C ARG A 250 42.08 4.73 31.23
N GLU A 251 43.02 5.14 30.40
CA GLU A 251 42.78 5.48 28.98
C GLU A 251 42.24 4.30 28.15
N ASP A 252 42.62 3.07 28.50
CA ASP A 252 42.17 1.80 27.90
C ASP A 252 40.72 1.41 28.23
N LEU A 253 40.09 2.06 29.21
CA LEU A 253 38.69 1.81 29.62
C LEU A 253 37.72 2.84 29.01
N THR A 254 38.17 3.57 27.98
CA THR A 254 37.43 4.71 27.40
C THR A 254 37.39 4.67 25.88
N ARG A 255 36.30 5.20 25.32
CA ARG A 255 36.10 5.36 23.88
C ARG A 255 36.05 6.84 23.50
N PRO A 256 36.34 7.19 22.22
CA PRO A 256 36.07 8.52 21.70
C PRO A 256 34.58 8.89 21.86
N GLY A 257 34.32 10.09 22.35
CA GLY A 257 32.99 10.69 22.35
C GLY A 257 32.84 11.76 21.27
N VAL A 258 31.61 12.19 21.04
CA VAL A 258 31.25 13.35 20.21
C VAL A 258 30.60 14.44 21.07
N ILE A 259 30.64 15.66 20.55
CA ILE A 259 30.06 16.83 21.22
C ILE A 259 28.60 16.97 20.76
N GLY A 260 27.66 16.91 21.70
CA GLY A 260 26.23 16.98 21.41
C GLY A 260 25.69 18.41 21.22
N PRO A 261 24.37 18.62 21.32
CA PRO A 261 23.73 19.92 21.14
C PRO A 261 24.13 20.93 22.24
N MET A 262 23.97 22.23 21.98
CA MET A 262 24.36 23.28 22.94
C MET A 262 23.50 23.23 24.21
N ILE A 263 24.15 23.15 25.37
CA ILE A 263 23.51 23.27 26.69
C ILE A 263 23.27 24.75 27.00
N TRP A 264 24.35 25.54 26.95
CA TRP A 264 24.33 26.96 27.27
C TRP A 264 25.50 27.70 26.62
N ILE A 265 25.31 28.98 26.33
CA ILE A 265 26.36 29.95 26.02
C ILE A 265 26.11 31.24 26.78
N ASP A 266 27.16 31.93 27.23
CA ASP A 266 27.07 33.14 28.05
C ASP A 266 26.65 34.41 27.28
N GLN A 267 26.08 34.23 26.08
CA GLN A 267 25.68 35.31 25.20
C GLN A 267 24.66 36.24 25.88
N GLY A 268 25.01 37.51 26.00
CA GLY A 268 24.16 38.56 26.57
C GLY A 268 24.31 38.78 28.08
N THR A 269 24.99 37.88 28.80
CA THR A 269 25.26 38.02 30.24
C THR A 269 26.15 39.24 30.57
N GLY A 270 27.08 39.57 29.68
CA GLY A 270 28.07 40.62 29.90
C GLY A 270 29.31 40.16 30.67
N ALA A 271 29.55 38.84 30.76
CA ALA A 271 30.78 38.29 31.32
C ALA A 271 32.05 38.81 30.62
N ASP A 272 33.16 38.84 31.36
CA ASP A 272 34.46 39.37 30.90
C ASP A 272 35.12 38.51 29.79
N THR A 273 34.67 37.26 29.61
CA THR A 273 35.19 36.28 28.64
C THR A 273 34.07 35.35 28.17
N ASP A 274 34.01 35.01 26.87
CA ASP A 274 33.00 34.11 26.31
C ASP A 274 33.11 32.66 26.85
N PHE A 275 31.98 31.96 26.98
CA PHE A 275 31.91 30.53 27.29
C PHE A 275 30.73 29.83 26.61
N GLY A 276 30.91 28.54 26.31
CA GLY A 276 29.85 27.63 25.90
C GLY A 276 30.05 26.22 26.44
N SER A 277 28.95 25.47 26.55
CA SER A 277 28.92 24.09 27.03
C SER A 277 28.01 23.18 26.19
N TRP A 278 28.37 21.90 26.17
CA TRP A 278 27.74 20.85 25.34
C TRP A 278 27.88 19.50 26.06
N PRO A 279 26.92 18.55 25.93
CA PRO A 279 27.04 17.23 26.54
C PRO A 279 28.06 16.40 25.77
N ILE A 280 28.65 15.42 26.44
CA ILE A 280 29.54 14.45 25.82
C ILE A 280 28.71 13.19 25.53
N LEU A 281 28.55 12.87 24.25
CA LEU A 281 27.77 11.74 23.75
C LEU A 281 28.71 10.65 23.22
N PRO A 282 28.29 9.37 23.17
CA PRO A 282 29.12 8.33 22.60
C PRO A 282 29.21 8.47 21.07
N ALA A 283 30.35 8.08 20.49
CA ALA A 283 30.54 8.11 19.03
C ALA A 283 30.00 6.86 18.31
N ASP A 284 29.80 5.76 19.05
CA ASP A 284 29.31 4.47 18.58
C ASP A 284 28.48 3.78 19.69
N SER A 285 27.80 2.68 19.36
CA SER A 285 26.93 1.95 20.29
C SER A 285 27.65 1.26 21.46
N MET A 286 28.98 1.18 21.43
CA MET A 286 29.80 0.60 22.50
C MET A 286 30.32 1.67 23.48
N GLY A 287 30.12 2.96 23.19
CA GLY A 287 30.40 4.04 24.13
C GLY A 287 29.25 4.27 25.12
N LEU A 288 29.58 4.51 26.40
CA LEU A 288 28.62 4.88 27.45
C LEU A 288 28.89 6.30 27.96
N SER A 289 27.97 7.23 27.69
CA SER A 289 28.04 8.57 28.29
C SER A 289 27.74 8.50 29.79
N VAL A 290 28.51 9.26 30.57
CA VAL A 290 28.32 9.38 32.03
C VAL A 290 27.40 10.53 32.44
N GLY A 291 26.73 11.18 31.47
CA GLY A 291 25.89 12.37 31.68
C GLY A 291 26.68 13.67 31.85
N ALA A 292 27.99 13.66 31.60
CA ALA A 292 28.86 14.83 31.79
C ALA A 292 28.89 15.78 30.57
N PHE A 293 29.27 17.04 30.83
CA PHE A 293 29.45 18.07 29.80
C PHE A 293 30.92 18.46 29.57
N THR A 294 31.18 18.99 28.38
CA THR A 294 32.40 19.72 28.03
C THR A 294 32.10 21.21 27.87
N GLY A 295 33.14 22.05 27.87
CA GLY A 295 33.00 23.48 27.69
C GLY A 295 34.25 24.15 27.12
N HIS A 296 34.07 25.33 26.56
CA HIS A 296 35.06 26.01 25.75
C HIS A 296 34.94 27.53 25.90
N THR A 297 36.05 28.26 25.75
CA THR A 297 36.10 29.74 25.89
C THR A 297 35.61 30.45 24.62
N SER A 298 34.49 30.00 24.06
CA SER A 298 33.79 30.61 22.93
C SER A 298 32.37 30.04 22.80
N HIS A 299 31.51 30.71 22.04
CA HIS A 299 30.17 30.21 21.69
C HIS A 299 30.16 29.11 20.62
N THR A 300 31.33 28.55 20.27
CA THR A 300 31.46 27.47 19.27
C THR A 300 32.01 26.20 19.92
N PRO A 301 31.51 25.00 19.56
CA PRO A 301 32.00 23.74 20.10
C PRO A 301 33.53 23.61 20.05
N PRO A 302 34.17 22.99 21.05
CA PRO A 302 35.59 22.70 21.00
C PRO A 302 35.94 21.70 19.89
N THR A 303 37.23 21.65 19.52
CA THR A 303 37.78 20.68 18.55
C THR A 303 38.81 19.73 19.15
N PHE A 304 38.96 19.75 20.48
CA PHE A 304 39.75 18.76 21.22
C PHE A 304 38.94 17.47 21.43
N PRO A 305 39.59 16.30 21.56
CA PRO A 305 38.88 15.04 21.79
C PRO A 305 38.17 15.04 23.15
N VAL A 306 36.98 14.45 23.18
CA VAL A 306 36.23 14.09 24.39
C VAL A 306 36.10 12.58 24.45
N TYR A 307 35.84 12.03 25.65
CA TYR A 307 35.86 10.59 25.91
C TYR A 307 34.62 10.17 26.69
N VAL A 308 34.16 8.95 26.42
CA VAL A 308 33.09 8.23 27.13
C VAL A 308 33.66 6.93 27.69
N LEU A 309 32.93 6.22 28.55
CA LEU A 309 33.35 4.89 29.01
C LEU A 309 33.19 3.86 27.87
N ASP A 310 34.04 2.82 27.86
CA ASP A 310 33.78 1.64 27.04
C ASP A 310 32.75 0.73 27.76
N ARG A 311 31.61 0.42 27.13
CA ARG A 311 30.57 -0.46 27.68
C ARG A 311 31.15 -1.81 28.10
N ALA A 312 32.10 -2.37 27.34
CA ALA A 312 32.74 -3.65 27.68
C ALA A 312 33.68 -3.60 28.91
N SER A 313 33.94 -2.41 29.47
CA SER A 313 34.84 -2.22 30.62
C SER A 313 34.12 -1.98 31.95
N VAL A 314 32.79 -1.89 31.92
CA VAL A 314 31.93 -1.56 33.06
C VAL A 314 30.95 -2.68 33.33
N ILE A 315 30.42 -2.73 34.56
CA ILE A 315 29.08 -3.28 34.83
C ILE A 315 28.22 -2.15 35.39
N THR A 316 26.95 -2.15 35.03
CA THR A 316 25.98 -1.19 35.56
C THR A 316 25.06 -1.84 36.60
N ASP A 317 24.45 -1.04 37.48
CA ASP A 317 23.42 -1.46 38.42
C ASP A 317 22.00 -1.16 37.90
N VAL A 318 21.85 -1.06 36.57
CA VAL A 318 20.63 -0.66 35.85
C VAL A 318 20.47 -1.45 34.56
N GLY A 319 19.25 -1.60 34.06
CA GLY A 319 18.92 -2.22 32.78
C GLY A 319 18.26 -1.25 31.79
N GLU A 320 17.77 -1.80 30.68
CA GLU A 320 17.09 -1.10 29.60
C GLU A 320 15.82 -1.87 29.16
N ILE A 321 14.73 -1.15 28.91
CA ILE A 321 13.52 -1.72 28.30
C ILE A 321 13.27 -1.05 26.96
N VAL A 322 13.14 -1.84 25.90
CA VAL A 322 12.80 -1.39 24.55
C VAL A 322 11.37 -1.82 24.25
N VAL A 323 10.52 -0.88 23.82
CA VAL A 323 9.14 -1.15 23.42
C VAL A 323 9.01 -0.91 21.94
N VAL A 324 8.54 -1.90 21.19
CA VAL A 324 8.37 -1.86 19.74
C VAL A 324 6.89 -2.04 19.40
N LYS A 325 6.39 -1.18 18.51
CA LYS A 325 5.06 -1.29 17.91
C LYS A 325 5.17 -1.85 16.49
N ASP A 326 4.27 -2.77 16.17
CA ASP A 326 4.11 -3.44 14.88
C ASP A 326 2.60 -3.48 14.58
N ALA A 327 2.16 -2.91 13.48
CA ALA A 327 0.78 -2.92 13.00
C ALA A 327 0.71 -3.68 11.68
N LEU A 328 -0.37 -4.43 11.49
CA LEU A 328 -0.57 -5.26 10.30
C LEU A 328 -1.85 -4.85 9.58
N PRO A 329 -1.76 -4.13 8.43
CA PRO A 329 -0.54 -3.52 7.85
C PRO A 329 -0.04 -2.30 8.64
N ASP A 330 1.20 -1.86 8.39
CA ASP A 330 1.81 -0.64 8.92
C ASP A 330 0.85 0.56 8.73
N ASP A 331 0.60 1.37 9.76
CA ASP A 331 -0.44 2.42 9.74
C ASP A 331 -0.17 3.61 10.67
N ALA A 332 -0.73 4.77 10.32
CA ALA A 332 -0.64 6.01 11.10
C ALA A 332 -1.54 6.02 12.36
N GLN A 333 -1.88 4.85 12.91
CA GLN A 333 -2.67 4.73 14.14
C GLN A 333 -1.75 4.82 15.37
N ASP A 334 -1.89 5.89 16.15
CA ASP A 334 -1.25 6.02 17.45
C ASP A 334 -1.73 4.92 18.42
N PHE A 335 -0.82 4.15 19.02
CA PHE A 335 -1.13 3.21 20.11
C PHE A 335 -0.58 3.74 21.45
N ASP A 336 -1.48 3.98 22.40
CA ASP A 336 -1.12 4.48 23.73
C ASP A 336 -0.58 3.36 24.65
N PHE A 337 0.52 3.64 25.35
CA PHE A 337 1.14 2.75 26.32
C PHE A 337 1.13 3.36 27.72
N THR A 338 0.82 2.51 28.71
CA THR A 338 0.94 2.85 30.13
C THR A 338 1.89 1.89 30.82
N GLY A 339 2.95 2.43 31.41
CA GLY A 339 3.97 1.68 32.11
C GLY A 339 3.99 1.96 33.61
N SER A 340 4.46 1.00 34.39
CA SER A 340 4.77 1.16 35.83
C SER A 340 5.99 0.35 36.22
N GLY A 341 6.75 0.87 37.19
CA GLY A 341 7.99 0.26 37.68
C GLY A 341 8.28 0.63 39.14
N PRO A 342 9.51 0.37 39.63
CA PRO A 342 9.97 0.77 40.96
C PRO A 342 9.81 2.26 41.27
N ASN A 343 9.88 3.15 40.27
CA ASN A 343 9.67 4.60 40.42
C ASN A 343 8.45 5.10 39.62
N GLU A 344 7.79 6.14 40.14
CA GLU A 344 6.58 6.75 39.55
C GLU A 344 6.80 7.35 38.14
N TYR A 345 8.06 7.59 37.75
CA TYR A 345 8.43 8.30 36.53
C TYR A 345 9.17 7.45 35.48
N ASP A 346 9.34 6.14 35.71
CA ASP A 346 10.16 5.26 34.85
C ASP A 346 9.71 5.26 33.37
N PHE A 347 8.41 5.50 33.10
CA PHE A 347 7.83 5.62 31.75
C PHE A 347 7.19 7.00 31.48
N GLY A 348 7.66 8.07 32.12
CA GLY A 348 7.24 9.46 31.84
C GLY A 348 5.79 9.84 32.14
N GLY A 349 4.94 8.89 32.54
CA GLY A 349 3.49 9.07 32.70
C GLY A 349 2.64 8.49 31.55
N GLY A 350 3.26 7.74 30.63
CA GLY A 350 2.64 7.20 29.41
C GLY A 350 3.25 7.81 28.14
N PHE A 351 3.19 7.06 27.04
CA PHE A 351 3.74 7.41 25.73
C PHE A 351 2.91 6.75 24.63
N SER A 352 3.10 7.13 23.36
CA SER A 352 2.36 6.58 22.22
C SER A 352 3.32 6.28 21.09
N LEU A 353 3.08 5.19 20.35
CA LEU A 353 3.88 4.75 19.19
C LEU A 353 2.98 4.48 17.99
N ASP A 354 3.46 4.80 16.79
CA ASP A 354 2.93 4.40 15.48
C ASP A 354 4.02 3.60 14.73
N ASP A 355 3.71 2.92 13.63
CA ASP A 355 4.74 2.24 12.80
C ASP A 355 4.80 2.75 11.36
N ASP A 356 4.22 3.92 11.11
CA ASP A 356 4.22 4.56 9.81
C ASP A 356 5.58 5.16 9.39
N THR A 357 5.65 5.63 8.14
CA THR A 357 6.87 6.22 7.57
C THR A 357 6.96 7.74 7.73
N THR A 358 6.02 8.39 8.41
CA THR A 358 5.92 9.85 8.53
C THR A 358 6.81 10.43 9.62
N GLY A 359 7.20 9.61 10.61
CA GLY A 359 8.16 9.98 11.66
C GLY A 359 7.63 11.05 12.62
N THR A 360 6.31 11.06 12.82
CA THR A 360 5.63 11.97 13.74
C THR A 360 5.70 11.44 15.18
N LEU A 361 5.44 10.15 15.37
CA LEU A 361 5.95 9.36 16.48
C LEU A 361 7.04 8.40 15.95
N ALA A 362 7.40 7.40 16.74
CA ALA A 362 8.37 6.38 16.36
C ALA A 362 7.82 5.00 16.71
N ASN A 363 8.16 3.99 15.93
CA ASN A 363 7.78 2.60 16.17
C ASN A 363 8.53 1.93 17.33
N THR A 364 9.48 2.63 17.95
CA THR A 364 10.31 2.12 19.03
C THR A 364 10.60 3.24 20.02
N GLU A 365 10.39 2.97 21.31
CA GLU A 365 10.85 3.82 22.42
C GLU A 365 11.77 3.02 23.35
N THR A 366 12.82 3.65 23.86
CA THR A 366 13.86 2.99 24.67
C THR A 366 14.01 3.67 26.03
N PHE A 367 13.75 2.92 27.09
CA PHE A 367 13.85 3.33 28.49
C PHE A 367 15.14 2.77 29.09
N SER A 368 16.25 3.52 28.94
CA SER A 368 17.55 3.19 29.54
C SER A 368 17.64 3.58 31.02
N TYR A 369 18.58 2.96 31.74
CA TYR A 369 18.97 3.31 33.12
C TYR A 369 17.90 3.02 34.17
N LEU A 370 17.10 1.99 33.93
CA LEU A 370 16.05 1.50 34.81
C LEU A 370 16.64 0.65 35.95
N THR A 371 16.18 0.85 37.18
CA THR A 371 16.67 0.09 38.34
C THR A 371 16.14 -1.35 38.33
N PRO A 372 16.96 -2.38 38.61
CA PRO A 372 16.53 -3.77 38.55
C PRO A 372 15.32 -4.07 39.44
N GLY A 373 14.40 -4.87 38.90
CA GLY A 373 13.13 -5.23 39.51
C GLY A 373 12.02 -5.36 38.47
N SER A 374 10.79 -5.56 38.97
CA SER A 374 9.66 -5.88 38.10
C SER A 374 8.94 -4.63 37.58
N TYR A 375 8.72 -4.62 36.26
CA TYR A 375 8.03 -3.60 35.47
C TYR A 375 6.75 -4.17 34.86
N SER A 376 5.80 -3.30 34.53
CA SER A 376 4.56 -3.68 33.84
C SER A 376 4.23 -2.64 32.78
N LEU A 377 4.13 -3.08 31.52
CA LEU A 377 3.74 -2.28 30.37
C LEU A 377 2.41 -2.79 29.81
N ILE A 378 1.49 -1.86 29.52
CA ILE A 378 0.14 -2.15 29.05
C ILE A 378 -0.17 -1.27 27.84
N GLU A 379 -0.50 -1.88 26.71
CA GLU A 379 -1.03 -1.18 25.54
C GLU A 379 -2.53 -0.92 25.72
N GLY A 380 -3.00 0.26 25.34
CA GLY A 380 -4.41 0.63 25.33
C GLY A 380 -5.22 -0.09 24.24
N GLU A 381 -6.55 -0.02 24.36
CA GLU A 381 -7.45 -0.47 23.28
C GLU A 381 -7.52 0.63 22.19
N ALA A 382 -7.14 0.28 20.96
CA ALA A 382 -7.37 1.09 19.76
C ALA A 382 -8.60 0.59 18.99
N VAL A 383 -9.43 1.50 18.49
CA VAL A 383 -10.67 1.15 17.78
C VAL A 383 -10.34 0.55 16.42
N GLY A 384 -10.93 -0.60 16.08
CA GLY A 384 -10.67 -1.29 14.82
C GLY A 384 -9.37 -2.10 14.78
N TRP A 385 -8.68 -2.28 15.91
CA TRP A 385 -7.42 -3.03 16.00
C TRP A 385 -7.41 -4.02 17.16
N SER A 386 -6.98 -5.25 16.90
CA SER A 386 -6.76 -6.28 17.93
C SER A 386 -5.27 -6.50 18.16
N LEU A 387 -4.83 -6.52 19.42
CA LEU A 387 -3.51 -7.05 19.78
C LEU A 387 -3.52 -8.55 19.50
N THR A 388 -2.79 -8.97 18.47
CA THR A 388 -2.78 -10.35 17.96
C THR A 388 -1.54 -11.13 18.38
N ASP A 389 -0.41 -10.46 18.60
CA ASP A 389 0.76 -11.03 19.27
C ASP A 389 1.42 -10.03 20.23
N LEU A 390 2.09 -10.56 21.25
CA LEU A 390 2.87 -9.82 22.23
C LEU A 390 4.00 -10.73 22.70
N ALA A 391 5.22 -10.37 22.33
CA ALA A 391 6.41 -11.15 22.65
C ALA A 391 7.47 -10.25 23.29
N CYS A 392 8.09 -10.72 24.38
CA CYS A 392 9.28 -10.10 24.95
C CYS A 392 10.50 -10.99 24.72
N VAL A 393 11.55 -10.40 24.18
CA VAL A 393 12.91 -10.98 24.12
C VAL A 393 13.62 -10.56 25.38
N ASP A 394 13.83 -11.54 26.24
CA ASP A 394 14.44 -11.44 27.56
C ASP A 394 15.65 -12.39 27.59
N PRO A 395 16.86 -11.91 27.95
CA PRO A 395 18.08 -12.72 28.03
C PRO A 395 18.04 -13.90 29.01
N ASP A 396 17.34 -13.78 30.15
CA ASP A 396 17.24 -14.85 31.15
C ASP A 396 15.90 -15.61 31.11
N GLY A 397 14.86 -14.95 30.60
CA GLY A 397 13.53 -15.49 30.33
C GLY A 397 12.57 -15.47 31.53
N GLU A 398 12.79 -14.63 32.54
CA GLU A 398 11.90 -14.47 33.69
C GLU A 398 10.69 -13.52 33.41
N SER A 399 10.75 -12.68 32.37
CA SER A 399 9.61 -11.87 31.88
C SER A 399 8.45 -12.70 31.31
N THR A 400 7.23 -12.17 31.40
CA THR A 400 6.00 -12.83 30.96
C THR A 400 5.02 -11.88 30.25
N VAL A 401 4.14 -12.44 29.43
CA VAL A 401 3.17 -11.70 28.59
C VAL A 401 1.76 -12.26 28.73
N ASP A 402 0.75 -11.39 28.65
CA ASP A 402 -0.67 -11.77 28.57
C ASP A 402 -1.41 -10.86 27.57
N LEU A 403 -1.89 -11.47 26.48
CA LEU A 403 -2.64 -10.80 25.42
C LEU A 403 -3.99 -10.26 25.91
N GLY A 404 -4.64 -10.93 26.88
CA GLY A 404 -5.98 -10.57 27.34
C GLY A 404 -6.08 -9.16 27.96
N PRO A 405 -5.21 -8.83 28.94
CA PRO A 405 -5.07 -7.48 29.48
C PRO A 405 -3.98 -6.67 28.75
N ARG A 406 -3.51 -7.09 27.56
CA ARG A 406 -2.51 -6.38 26.74
C ARG A 406 -1.21 -6.04 27.50
N THR A 407 -0.77 -6.94 28.39
CA THR A 407 0.24 -6.65 29.41
C THR A 407 1.53 -7.45 29.21
N ALA A 408 2.68 -6.76 29.19
CA ALA A 408 3.99 -7.34 29.43
C ALA A 408 4.38 -7.09 30.90
N ALA A 409 4.60 -8.17 31.65
CA ALA A 409 5.15 -8.14 33.01
C ALA A 409 6.63 -8.53 32.91
N ILE A 410 7.47 -7.50 32.89
CA ILE A 410 8.91 -7.60 32.68
C ILE A 410 9.59 -7.76 34.04
N ASP A 411 10.48 -8.73 34.18
CA ASP A 411 11.53 -8.65 35.21
C ASP A 411 12.77 -8.10 34.51
N LEU A 412 13.45 -7.15 35.15
CA LEU A 412 14.62 -6.51 34.58
C LEU A 412 15.78 -6.63 35.56
N ASP A 413 16.85 -7.31 35.16
CA ASP A 413 18.05 -7.49 35.94
C ASP A 413 19.11 -6.40 35.65
N ALA A 414 20.23 -6.44 36.37
CA ALA A 414 21.31 -5.46 36.19
C ALA A 414 22.11 -5.71 34.92
N ASP A 415 22.39 -4.66 34.13
CA ASP A 415 23.08 -4.70 32.83
C ASP A 415 22.30 -5.46 31.73
N GLU A 416 20.98 -5.63 31.92
CA GLU A 416 20.08 -6.33 31.00
C GLU A 416 19.39 -5.40 29.99
N THR A 417 18.95 -5.96 28.86
CA THR A 417 18.04 -5.29 27.92
C THR A 417 16.88 -6.22 27.56
N VAL A 418 15.65 -5.84 27.91
CA VAL A 418 14.43 -6.58 27.55
C VAL A 418 13.68 -5.82 26.45
N THR A 419 13.38 -6.49 25.34
CA THR A 419 12.68 -5.89 24.20
C THR A 419 11.29 -6.51 24.05
N CYS A 420 10.22 -5.73 24.20
CA CYS A 420 8.84 -6.20 24.01
C CYS A 420 8.22 -5.61 22.74
N THR A 421 7.76 -6.50 21.85
CA THR A 421 7.07 -6.16 20.61
C THR A 421 5.57 -6.43 20.76
N TYR A 422 4.76 -5.42 20.44
CA TYR A 422 3.29 -5.47 20.42
C TYR A 422 2.81 -5.46 18.97
N THR A 423 2.22 -6.55 18.51
CA THR A 423 1.73 -6.71 17.12
C THR A 423 0.20 -6.62 17.09
N ASN A 424 -0.33 -5.63 16.38
CA ASN A 424 -1.78 -5.42 16.25
C ASN A 424 -2.22 -5.63 14.81
N SER A 425 -3.18 -6.51 14.60
CA SER A 425 -3.81 -6.67 13.29
C SER A 425 -5.07 -5.80 13.20
N ARG A 426 -5.27 -5.17 12.04
CA ARG A 426 -6.52 -4.44 11.75
C ARG A 426 -7.68 -5.43 11.77
N ASN A 427 -8.75 -5.09 12.47
CA ASN A 427 -9.97 -5.88 12.48
C ASN A 427 -10.62 -5.81 11.10
N GLU A 428 -11.07 -6.95 10.55
CA GLU A 428 -11.89 -6.94 9.33
C GLU A 428 -13.13 -6.06 9.57
N GLY A 429 -13.28 -5.04 8.74
CA GLY A 429 -14.37 -4.08 8.78
C GLY A 429 -14.48 -3.37 7.44
N TYR A 430 -15.56 -2.62 7.27
CA TYR A 430 -15.84 -1.95 6.01
C TYR A 430 -16.54 -0.62 6.29
N TYR A 431 -16.21 0.40 5.51
CA TYR A 431 -17.05 1.59 5.46
C TYR A 431 -18.35 1.26 4.72
N ALA A 432 -19.45 1.34 5.45
CA ALA A 432 -20.78 1.00 4.95
C ALA A 432 -21.75 2.15 5.21
N ILE A 433 -22.77 2.28 4.36
CA ILE A 433 -23.88 3.21 4.63
C ILE A 433 -24.72 2.62 5.76
N VAL A 434 -24.72 3.26 6.92
CA VAL A 434 -25.51 2.85 8.10
C VAL A 434 -26.83 3.60 8.24
N ASP A 435 -27.00 4.72 7.52
CA ASP A 435 -28.28 5.44 7.44
C ASP A 435 -28.42 6.24 6.13
N VAL A 436 -29.67 6.43 5.69
CA VAL A 436 -30.08 7.20 4.51
C VAL A 436 -31.21 8.15 4.92
N TYR A 437 -30.98 9.44 4.74
CA TYR A 437 -31.85 10.51 5.22
C TYR A 437 -32.31 11.44 4.09
N VAL A 438 -33.60 11.75 4.04
CA VAL A 438 -34.23 12.62 3.03
C VAL A 438 -34.76 13.90 3.68
N THR A 439 -34.44 15.05 3.09
CA THR A 439 -34.88 16.38 3.56
C THR A 439 -35.73 17.11 2.52
N ASN A 440 -36.74 17.88 2.95
CA ASN A 440 -37.65 18.61 2.07
C ASN A 440 -37.79 20.10 2.47
N ARG A 441 -37.50 21.04 1.55
CA ARG A 441 -37.46 22.48 1.86
C ARG A 441 -38.33 23.34 0.92
N ASN A 442 -39.13 24.22 1.53
CA ASN A 442 -39.96 25.19 0.80
C ASN A 442 -39.09 26.25 0.11
N TYR A 443 -39.32 26.45 -1.19
CA TYR A 443 -38.65 27.47 -2.03
C TYR A 443 -38.79 28.93 -1.54
N SER A 444 -39.65 29.20 -0.55
CA SER A 444 -39.80 30.54 0.05
C SER A 444 -38.65 30.96 0.97
N GLU A 445 -37.84 30.02 1.45
CA GLU A 445 -36.62 30.32 2.22
C GLU A 445 -35.42 30.39 1.28
N ARG A 446 -35.15 31.58 0.71
CA ARG A 446 -33.93 31.87 -0.06
C ARG A 446 -32.69 31.87 0.83
N VAL A 447 -32.25 30.69 1.24
CA VAL A 447 -30.91 30.44 1.79
C VAL A 447 -29.95 30.24 0.61
N PRO A 448 -28.70 30.75 0.65
CA PRO A 448 -27.68 30.41 -0.35
C PRO A 448 -27.35 28.91 -0.35
N PRO A 449 -26.74 28.38 -1.43
CA PRO A 449 -26.27 26.98 -1.50
C PRO A 449 -25.38 26.61 -0.30
N ASP A 450 -24.44 27.51 0.04
CA ASP A 450 -23.46 27.47 1.13
C ASP A 450 -24.02 27.36 2.58
N GLY A 451 -25.27 26.93 2.79
CA GLY A 451 -25.97 26.95 4.08
C GLY A 451 -26.93 25.80 4.38
N ILE A 452 -26.96 24.74 3.57
CA ILE A 452 -27.80 23.56 3.82
C ILE A 452 -27.10 22.63 4.82
N ALA A 453 -27.38 22.79 6.12
CA ALA A 453 -26.83 21.89 7.12
C ALA A 453 -27.45 20.47 7.00
N PRO A 454 -26.63 19.40 7.05
CA PRO A 454 -27.11 18.02 7.19
C PRO A 454 -27.84 17.82 8.53
N PRO A 455 -28.59 16.71 8.73
CA PRO A 455 -29.26 16.44 10.01
C PRO A 455 -28.30 16.43 11.21
N ASP A 456 -27.08 15.94 11.01
CA ASP A 456 -25.89 16.20 11.85
C ASP A 456 -24.61 16.08 11.00
N SER A 457 -23.44 16.36 11.57
CA SER A 457 -22.16 16.41 10.86
C SER A 457 -21.61 15.06 10.36
N ALA A 458 -22.22 13.93 10.70
CA ALA A 458 -21.80 12.62 10.19
C ALA A 458 -22.48 12.25 8.85
N TYR A 459 -23.39 13.08 8.36
CA TYR A 459 -24.06 12.89 7.07
C TYR A 459 -23.41 13.73 5.97
N THR A 460 -23.26 13.12 4.80
CA THR A 460 -22.78 13.76 3.58
C THR A 460 -23.83 13.69 2.47
N GLY A 461 -23.81 14.65 1.55
CA GLY A 461 -24.85 14.85 0.55
C GLY A 461 -24.66 14.01 -0.71
N VAL A 462 -25.75 13.45 -1.24
CA VAL A 462 -25.74 12.83 -2.58
C VAL A 462 -25.84 13.92 -3.64
N THR A 463 -24.90 13.94 -4.57
CA THR A 463 -24.67 15.05 -5.52
C THR A 463 -24.61 14.57 -6.98
N TRP A 464 -24.12 15.40 -7.91
CA TRP A 464 -23.79 15.09 -9.31
C TRP A 464 -22.69 16.04 -9.83
N LEU A 465 -21.83 15.63 -10.76
CA LEU A 465 -20.74 16.48 -11.26
C LEU A 465 -21.23 17.50 -12.29
N GLN A 466 -21.00 18.80 -12.04
CA GLN A 466 -21.44 19.87 -12.95
C GLN A 466 -20.52 20.02 -14.18
N VAL A 467 -20.74 19.20 -15.20
CA VAL A 467 -20.05 19.26 -16.52
C VAL A 467 -20.71 20.33 -17.43
N PRO A 468 -20.00 20.93 -18.42
CA PRO A 468 -20.57 21.99 -19.26
C PRO A 468 -21.79 21.55 -20.08
N ALA A 469 -22.71 22.49 -20.32
CA ALA A 469 -24.01 22.22 -20.93
C ALA A 469 -23.94 21.53 -22.30
N GLY A 470 -24.41 20.28 -22.36
CA GLY A 470 -24.46 19.46 -23.57
C GLY A 470 -23.99 18.01 -23.36
N SER A 471 -23.28 17.75 -22.25
CA SER A 471 -22.75 16.44 -21.89
C SER A 471 -23.54 15.79 -20.73
N PRO A 472 -23.42 14.46 -20.53
CA PRO A 472 -23.89 13.80 -19.32
C PRO A 472 -23.37 14.40 -18.03
N ILE A 473 -24.15 14.21 -16.97
CA ILE A 473 -23.86 14.64 -15.61
C ILE A 473 -23.99 13.43 -14.70
N CYS A 474 -22.85 12.97 -14.19
CA CYS A 474 -22.75 11.82 -13.30
C CYS A 474 -21.95 12.20 -12.06
N THR A 475 -22.18 11.48 -10.97
CA THR A 475 -21.48 11.72 -9.71
C THR A 475 -20.02 11.27 -9.82
N VAL A 476 -19.13 11.91 -9.06
CA VAL A 476 -17.99 11.19 -8.50
C VAL A 476 -18.51 10.52 -7.23
N PRO A 477 -18.37 9.19 -7.06
CA PRO A 477 -18.72 8.55 -5.80
C PRO A 477 -17.90 9.19 -4.67
N HIS A 478 -18.52 9.54 -3.55
CA HIS A 478 -17.73 9.98 -2.40
C HIS A 478 -16.96 8.78 -1.85
N GLU A 479 -15.63 8.84 -1.85
CA GLU A 479 -14.79 7.76 -1.37
C GLU A 479 -14.99 7.53 0.14
N PRO A 480 -15.25 6.28 0.59
CA PRO A 480 -15.61 6.03 1.99
C PRO A 480 -14.49 6.29 3.01
N GLY A 481 -13.24 6.51 2.56
CA GLY A 481 -12.06 6.64 3.42
C GLY A 481 -11.88 7.98 4.13
N ASP A 482 -12.68 9.02 3.83
CA ASP A 482 -12.50 10.37 4.41
C ASP A 482 -13.74 10.80 5.25
N PRO A 483 -13.96 10.21 6.44
CA PRO A 483 -15.12 10.47 7.29
C PRO A 483 -15.12 11.90 7.84
N GLY A 484 -15.77 12.80 7.11
CA GLY A 484 -15.93 14.21 7.50
C GLY A 484 -15.93 15.20 6.33
N THR A 485 -15.60 14.77 5.10
CA THR A 485 -15.73 15.65 3.92
C THR A 485 -17.20 15.88 3.58
N TYR A 486 -17.71 17.04 3.99
CA TYR A 486 -19.05 17.50 3.64
C TYR A 486 -19.17 17.75 2.13
N VAL A 487 -20.00 16.94 1.47
CA VAL A 487 -20.43 17.16 0.08
C VAL A 487 -21.78 17.88 0.09
N GLU A 488 -21.91 18.96 -0.69
CA GLU A 488 -23.18 19.66 -0.86
C GLU A 488 -24.12 18.81 -1.75
N PRO A 489 -25.30 18.41 -1.24
CA PRO A 489 -26.23 17.60 -2.01
C PRO A 489 -26.89 18.43 -3.11
N HIS A 490 -27.34 17.74 -4.15
CA HIS A 490 -28.10 18.38 -5.21
C HIS A 490 -29.60 18.04 -5.15
N ASP A 491 -30.42 18.95 -5.70
CA ASP A 491 -31.88 18.92 -5.54
C ASP A 491 -32.53 17.87 -6.47
N THR A 492 -33.10 16.83 -5.87
CA THR A 492 -33.78 15.72 -6.55
C THR A 492 -35.13 16.11 -7.20
N ASN A 493 -35.50 17.40 -7.21
CA ASN A 493 -36.61 17.93 -7.99
C ASN A 493 -36.15 18.98 -9.03
N THR A 494 -34.86 19.03 -9.37
CA THR A 494 -34.33 19.99 -10.35
C THR A 494 -35.03 19.87 -11.71
N GLY A 495 -35.77 20.93 -12.07
CA GLY A 495 -36.61 20.98 -13.28
C GLY A 495 -38.12 21.00 -12.99
N ILE A 496 -38.54 20.55 -11.80
CA ILE A 496 -39.94 20.55 -11.35
C ILE A 496 -40.21 21.82 -10.52
N GLU A 497 -41.25 22.60 -10.86
CA GLU A 497 -41.65 23.76 -10.04
C GLU A 497 -42.20 23.28 -8.68
N GLY A 498 -41.41 23.40 -7.60
CA GLY A 498 -41.81 22.87 -6.30
C GLY A 498 -40.91 23.21 -5.10
N HIS A 499 -40.84 22.28 -4.16
CA HIS A 499 -39.89 22.27 -3.04
C HIS A 499 -38.60 21.57 -3.46
N SER A 500 -37.46 21.95 -2.87
CA SER A 500 -36.22 21.23 -3.06
C SER A 500 -36.15 20.01 -2.14
N VAL A 501 -35.62 18.89 -2.63
CA VAL A 501 -35.45 17.66 -1.86
C VAL A 501 -34.01 17.16 -2.02
N TYR A 502 -33.42 16.69 -0.92
CA TYR A 502 -32.03 16.24 -0.88
C TYR A 502 -31.93 14.90 -0.17
N ILE A 503 -31.08 14.01 -0.70
CA ILE A 503 -30.71 12.74 -0.11
C ILE A 503 -29.34 12.90 0.57
N TRP A 504 -29.23 12.36 1.76
CA TRP A 504 -28.03 12.31 2.58
C TRP A 504 -27.74 10.86 2.96
N VAL A 505 -26.47 10.51 3.10
CA VAL A 505 -26.03 9.20 3.59
C VAL A 505 -25.09 9.38 4.77
N LYS A 506 -25.16 8.46 5.72
CA LYS A 506 -24.20 8.36 6.83
C LYS A 506 -23.33 7.13 6.62
N TYR A 507 -22.02 7.35 6.56
CA TYR A 507 -21.01 6.29 6.59
C TYR A 507 -20.56 6.03 8.04
N ASP A 508 -20.18 4.80 8.32
CA ASP A 508 -19.53 4.38 9.57
C ASP A 508 -18.55 3.24 9.26
N TRP A 509 -17.50 3.08 10.07
CA TRP A 509 -16.65 1.89 9.98
C TRP A 509 -17.31 0.76 10.75
N VAL A 510 -17.73 -0.28 10.03
CA VAL A 510 -18.45 -1.41 10.63
C VAL A 510 -17.59 -2.66 10.57
N GLU A 511 -17.16 -3.13 11.74
CA GLU A 511 -16.48 -4.42 11.87
C GLU A 511 -17.36 -5.54 11.30
N ALA A 512 -16.73 -6.47 10.58
CA ALA A 512 -17.39 -7.57 9.90
C ALA A 512 -18.17 -8.49 10.88
N THR A 513 -17.78 -8.51 12.16
CA THR A 513 -18.44 -9.25 13.23
C THR A 513 -19.56 -8.48 13.95
N SER A 514 -19.76 -7.19 13.64
CA SER A 514 -20.75 -6.34 14.31
C SER A 514 -22.20 -6.68 13.96
N ASP A 515 -23.12 -6.44 14.90
CA ASP A 515 -24.57 -6.46 14.66
C ASP A 515 -25.12 -5.12 14.15
N THR A 516 -24.24 -4.13 13.92
CA THR A 516 -24.60 -2.84 13.29
C THR A 516 -25.34 -3.07 11.96
N PRO A 517 -26.52 -2.46 11.76
CA PRO A 517 -27.24 -2.55 10.50
C PRO A 517 -26.56 -1.72 9.41
N VAL A 518 -26.28 -2.35 8.26
CA VAL A 518 -25.77 -1.71 7.05
C VAL A 518 -26.81 -1.74 5.93
N LEU A 519 -26.79 -0.76 5.03
CA LEU A 519 -27.71 -0.66 3.91
C LEU A 519 -27.40 -1.80 2.92
N VAL A 520 -28.39 -2.63 2.61
CA VAL A 520 -28.24 -3.78 1.72
C VAL A 520 -29.08 -3.68 0.44
N ASP A 521 -30.01 -2.72 0.39
CA ASP A 521 -30.93 -2.54 -0.74
C ASP A 521 -31.55 -1.14 -0.73
N ILE A 522 -31.82 -0.60 -1.91
CA ILE A 522 -32.45 0.71 -2.09
C ILE A 522 -33.30 0.74 -3.36
N ALA A 523 -34.51 1.30 -3.28
CA ALA A 523 -35.45 1.36 -4.40
C ALA A 523 -36.39 2.57 -4.30
N VAL A 524 -36.66 3.22 -5.42
CA VAL A 524 -37.73 4.22 -5.56
C VAL A 524 -39.04 3.49 -5.83
N HIS A 525 -40.08 3.87 -5.10
CA HIS A 525 -41.43 3.34 -5.33
C HIS A 525 -42.45 4.45 -5.54
N HIS A 526 -43.40 4.21 -6.44
CA HIS A 526 -44.52 5.11 -6.72
C HIS A 526 -45.78 4.74 -5.89
N TRP A 527 -46.36 5.73 -5.20
CA TRP A 527 -47.42 5.52 -4.20
C TRP A 527 -48.74 6.23 -4.54
N PRO A 528 -49.91 5.59 -4.31
CA PRO A 528 -51.19 6.25 -4.55
C PRO A 528 -51.58 7.29 -3.48
N ASN A 529 -50.83 7.40 -2.38
CA ASN A 529 -51.15 8.25 -1.22
C ASN A 529 -49.94 9.12 -0.81
N TRP A 530 -50.19 10.20 -0.06
CA TRP A 530 -49.18 11.09 0.52
C TRP A 530 -48.42 10.50 1.73
N VAL A 531 -48.12 9.20 1.70
CA VAL A 531 -47.35 8.48 2.72
C VAL A 531 -46.54 7.42 2.01
N VAL A 532 -45.22 7.44 2.15
CA VAL A 532 -44.36 6.34 1.70
C VAL A 532 -44.75 5.11 2.50
N THR A 533 -45.29 4.13 1.80
CA THR A 533 -45.35 2.75 2.29
C THR A 533 -44.12 2.05 1.71
N CYS A 534 -43.72 0.88 2.18
CA CYS A 534 -42.67 0.10 1.52
C CYS A 534 -43.09 -1.38 1.44
N PRO A 535 -42.45 -2.20 0.59
CA PRO A 535 -42.63 -3.65 0.59
C PRO A 535 -42.35 -4.27 1.97
N VAL A 536 -42.84 -5.50 2.20
CA VAL A 536 -42.52 -6.21 3.45
C VAL A 536 -41.02 -6.52 3.47
N GLY A 537 -40.35 -6.19 4.58
CA GLY A 537 -38.89 -6.29 4.71
C GLY A 537 -38.13 -5.03 4.28
N TRP A 538 -38.84 -3.95 3.97
CA TRP A 538 -38.30 -2.63 3.61
C TRP A 538 -38.95 -1.55 4.48
N GLU A 539 -38.27 -0.43 4.66
CA GLU A 539 -38.80 0.74 5.37
C GLU A 539 -38.53 2.04 4.59
N PRO A 540 -39.33 3.10 4.80
CA PRO A 540 -39.03 4.39 4.20
C PRO A 540 -37.69 4.92 4.73
N ALA A 541 -36.89 5.53 3.87
CA ALA A 541 -35.69 6.25 4.29
C ALA A 541 -36.02 7.26 5.41
N HIS A 542 -35.10 7.45 6.35
CA HIS A 542 -35.28 8.44 7.42
C HIS A 542 -35.45 9.84 6.81
N GLY A 543 -36.08 10.77 7.53
CA GLY A 543 -36.30 12.10 6.97
C GLY A 543 -37.33 12.96 7.68
N ASP A 544 -37.27 14.27 7.40
CA ASP A 544 -38.33 15.21 7.79
C ASP A 544 -39.65 14.97 7.03
N SER A 545 -39.55 14.28 5.89
CA SER A 545 -40.64 13.90 4.99
C SER A 545 -40.97 12.40 5.01
N GLY A 546 -40.20 11.58 5.73
CA GLY A 546 -40.36 10.12 5.74
C GLY A 546 -40.08 9.46 4.39
N GLY A 547 -38.95 9.81 3.76
CA GLY A 547 -38.49 9.25 2.50
C GLY A 547 -39.17 9.79 1.24
N MET A 548 -39.99 10.86 1.30
CA MET A 548 -40.69 11.38 0.11
C MET A 548 -39.73 12.14 -0.80
N LEU A 549 -39.59 11.68 -2.04
CA LEU A 549 -38.72 12.30 -3.06
C LEU A 549 -39.43 13.41 -3.85
N THR A 550 -40.75 13.31 -4.02
CA THR A 550 -41.56 14.27 -4.79
C THR A 550 -42.44 15.15 -3.90
N THR A 551 -42.83 16.32 -4.42
CA THR A 551 -43.48 17.40 -3.63
C THR A 551 -45.02 17.37 -3.70
N GLN A 552 -45.73 18.42 -3.26
CA GLN A 552 -47.12 18.29 -2.74
C GLN A 552 -48.31 18.65 -3.68
N ALA A 553 -48.12 18.86 -4.98
CA ALA A 553 -49.23 19.19 -5.90
C ALA A 553 -49.91 17.97 -6.57
N ASP A 554 -51.00 18.22 -7.31
CA ASP A 554 -52.04 17.22 -7.64
C ASP A 554 -51.92 16.54 -9.03
N ASP A 555 -50.84 16.76 -9.79
CA ASP A 555 -50.68 16.20 -11.15
C ASP A 555 -49.95 14.83 -11.17
N ALA A 556 -49.35 14.40 -12.29
CA ALA A 556 -48.89 13.01 -12.50
C ALA A 556 -47.45 12.63 -12.02
N CYS A 557 -46.51 13.57 -11.88
CA CYS A 557 -45.17 13.34 -11.27
C CYS A 557 -45.15 12.82 -9.81
N TRP A 558 -46.24 12.94 -9.06
CA TRP A 558 -46.13 13.58 -7.73
C TRP A 558 -45.99 12.66 -6.50
N ARG A 559 -45.73 11.35 -6.61
CA ARG A 559 -45.71 10.45 -5.43
C ARG A 559 -44.64 9.36 -5.40
N ASN A 560 -43.39 9.72 -5.63
CA ASN A 560 -42.26 8.80 -5.43
C ASN A 560 -41.69 8.90 -4.01
N GLY A 561 -41.33 7.76 -3.45
CA GLY A 561 -40.72 7.64 -2.12
C GLY A 561 -39.60 6.62 -2.12
N LEU A 562 -38.57 6.90 -1.34
CA LEU A 562 -37.37 6.10 -1.18
C LEU A 562 -37.59 5.02 -0.12
N CYS A 563 -37.49 3.76 -0.52
CA CYS A 563 -37.47 2.61 0.38
C CYS A 563 -36.03 2.10 0.50
N VAL A 564 -35.65 1.75 1.73
CA VAL A 564 -34.35 1.17 2.09
C VAL A 564 -34.55 -0.15 2.80
N ARG A 565 -33.53 -1.00 2.77
CA ARG A 565 -33.45 -2.24 3.53
C ARG A 565 -32.08 -2.32 4.19
N TYR A 566 -32.07 -2.60 5.49
CA TYR A 566 -30.86 -2.81 6.27
C TYR A 566 -30.77 -4.27 6.74
N ALA A 567 -29.55 -4.76 6.97
CA ALA A 567 -29.27 -6.04 7.63
C ALA A 567 -28.04 -5.90 8.55
N PRO A 568 -27.92 -6.69 9.64
CA PRO A 568 -26.72 -6.70 10.47
C PRO A 568 -25.49 -7.11 9.66
N MET A 569 -24.35 -6.44 9.89
CA MET A 569 -23.12 -6.71 9.15
C MET A 569 -22.63 -8.16 9.27
N ASN A 570 -22.81 -8.76 10.44
CA ASN A 570 -22.49 -10.17 10.69
C ASN A 570 -23.51 -11.18 10.15
N GLU A 571 -24.64 -10.72 9.60
CA GLU A 571 -25.69 -11.55 8.99
C GLU A 571 -25.84 -11.29 7.47
N THR A 572 -24.95 -10.50 6.84
CA THR A 572 -25.06 -10.16 5.42
C THR A 572 -23.75 -10.25 4.64
N ASP A 573 -23.85 -10.85 3.44
CA ASP A 573 -22.72 -11.01 2.52
C ASP A 573 -22.67 -9.92 1.45
N THR A 574 -23.67 -9.03 1.37
CA THR A 574 -23.79 -7.97 0.35
C THR A 574 -24.34 -6.68 0.96
N PHE A 575 -23.66 -5.55 0.77
CA PHE A 575 -24.10 -4.24 1.27
C PHE A 575 -23.74 -3.11 0.28
N ILE A 576 -24.44 -1.98 0.39
CA ILE A 576 -24.28 -0.82 -0.47
C ILE A 576 -23.18 0.09 0.10
N THR A 577 -22.13 0.30 -0.68
CA THR A 577 -20.96 1.12 -0.32
C THR A 577 -21.00 2.53 -0.89
N ASN A 578 -21.87 2.82 -1.86
CA ASN A 578 -22.02 4.16 -2.40
C ASN A 578 -23.42 4.39 -3.01
N LEU A 579 -23.89 5.65 -3.02
CA LEU A 579 -25.21 6.04 -3.53
C LEU A 579 -25.12 7.37 -4.28
N ASN A 580 -25.65 7.40 -5.51
CA ASN A 580 -25.37 8.43 -6.51
C ASN A 580 -26.61 8.78 -7.36
N LEU A 581 -26.71 10.03 -7.82
CA LEU A 581 -27.78 10.54 -8.69
C LEU A 581 -27.27 10.74 -10.14
N SER A 582 -27.97 10.16 -11.12
CA SER A 582 -27.70 10.40 -12.54
C SER A 582 -28.85 11.18 -13.19
N LEU A 583 -28.53 12.22 -13.98
CA LEU A 583 -29.47 13.07 -14.70
C LEU A 583 -29.30 12.88 -16.21
N THR A 584 -30.38 12.60 -16.94
CA THR A 584 -30.33 12.48 -18.41
C THR A 584 -31.36 13.36 -19.12
N GLY A 585 -30.91 13.99 -20.21
CA GLY A 585 -31.75 14.76 -21.12
C GLY A 585 -32.21 13.90 -22.29
N GLY A 586 -33.40 13.32 -22.18
CA GLY A 586 -34.03 12.55 -23.27
C GLY A 586 -33.79 11.03 -23.25
N SER A 587 -34.85 10.29 -22.93
CA SER A 587 -35.00 8.82 -22.99
C SER A 587 -34.24 7.99 -21.94
N GLU A 588 -34.88 6.89 -21.53
CA GLU A 588 -34.36 5.89 -20.57
C GLU A 588 -33.06 5.20 -21.03
N ALA A 589 -32.70 5.31 -22.32
CA ALA A 589 -31.64 4.51 -22.94
C ALA A 589 -30.21 4.90 -22.51
N LEU A 590 -30.00 6.14 -22.06
CA LEU A 590 -28.65 6.73 -21.96
C LEU A 590 -27.95 6.50 -20.62
N VAL A 591 -28.66 6.23 -19.51
CA VAL A 591 -28.10 6.34 -18.14
C VAL A 591 -26.72 5.68 -17.92
N PRO A 592 -26.47 4.42 -18.32
CA PRO A 592 -25.20 3.75 -18.00
C PRO A 592 -24.04 4.05 -18.98
N ALA A 593 -24.32 4.66 -20.14
CA ALA A 593 -23.28 5.10 -21.09
C ALA A 593 -22.65 6.44 -20.69
N LEU A 594 -23.14 7.04 -19.60
CA LEU A 594 -22.89 8.45 -19.25
C LEU A 594 -22.09 8.61 -17.95
N CYS A 595 -21.96 7.54 -17.14
CA CYS A 595 -21.29 7.55 -15.83
C CYS A 595 -20.06 6.59 -15.79
N PRO A 596 -18.94 6.92 -16.44
CA PRO A 596 -17.72 6.10 -16.40
C PRO A 596 -16.95 6.16 -15.06
N ALA A 597 -17.40 6.95 -14.08
CA ALA A 597 -16.68 7.22 -12.82
C ALA A 597 -16.52 6.00 -11.86
N ASN A 598 -16.89 4.79 -12.28
CA ASN A 598 -16.66 3.53 -11.57
C ASN A 598 -16.06 2.46 -12.52
N GLU A 599 -15.18 2.86 -13.45
CA GLU A 599 -14.44 1.90 -14.29
C GLU A 599 -13.57 0.91 -13.52
N GLY A 600 -13.34 1.10 -12.22
CA GLY A 600 -12.79 0.05 -11.34
C GLY A 600 -13.81 -0.66 -10.43
N PHE A 601 -14.81 0.05 -9.90
CA PHE A 601 -15.35 -0.31 -8.58
C PHE A 601 -16.78 -0.82 -8.60
N TRP A 602 -16.88 -2.14 -8.73
CA TRP A 602 -18.09 -2.96 -8.55
C TRP A 602 -19.17 -2.72 -9.63
N PRO A 603 -20.06 -3.70 -9.89
CA PRO A 603 -21.15 -3.51 -10.84
C PRO A 603 -22.10 -2.41 -10.35
N MET A 604 -22.03 -1.23 -10.98
CA MET A 604 -23.02 -0.15 -10.79
C MET A 604 -24.42 -0.68 -11.09
N ARG A 605 -25.25 -0.79 -10.04
CA ARG A 605 -26.68 -1.06 -10.18
C ARG A 605 -27.43 0.26 -10.34
N GLN A 606 -28.47 0.23 -11.17
CA GLN A 606 -29.42 1.32 -11.35
C GLN A 606 -30.76 0.88 -10.77
N ASP A 607 -31.48 1.80 -10.11
CA ASP A 607 -32.87 1.54 -9.73
C ASP A 607 -33.79 1.62 -10.96
N ASP A 608 -34.71 0.66 -11.09
CA ASP A 608 -35.58 0.46 -12.27
C ASP A 608 -36.64 1.58 -12.45
N LEU A 609 -36.69 2.57 -11.56
CA LEU A 609 -37.73 3.59 -11.52
C LEU A 609 -37.17 5.02 -11.55
N ASP A 610 -37.47 5.73 -12.64
CA ASP A 610 -37.21 7.17 -12.75
C ASP A 610 -37.96 7.96 -11.66
N ILE A 611 -37.22 8.79 -10.93
CA ILE A 611 -37.74 9.66 -9.86
C ILE A 611 -38.70 10.72 -10.46
N HIS A 612 -38.56 11.05 -11.75
CA HIS A 612 -39.42 11.97 -12.51
C HIS A 612 -40.50 11.25 -13.36
N MET A 613 -40.72 9.95 -13.18
CA MET A 613 -41.53 9.13 -14.11
C MET A 613 -42.91 9.73 -14.38
N GLY A 614 -43.10 10.24 -15.60
CA GLY A 614 -44.36 10.81 -16.07
C GLY A 614 -44.49 12.34 -16.00
N CYS A 615 -43.41 13.07 -15.71
CA CYS A 615 -43.43 14.54 -15.67
C CYS A 615 -43.58 15.24 -17.02
N GLY A 616 -43.02 14.67 -18.10
CA GLY A 616 -43.10 15.26 -19.45
C GLY A 616 -42.34 16.59 -19.63
N ASP A 617 -41.47 16.92 -18.68
CA ASP A 617 -40.48 18.00 -18.71
C ASP A 617 -39.24 17.63 -19.54
N GLY A 618 -38.97 16.32 -19.70
CA GLY A 618 -37.92 15.77 -20.56
C GLY A 618 -36.64 15.38 -19.83
N ASN A 619 -36.59 15.60 -18.50
CA ASN A 619 -35.47 15.23 -17.64
C ASN A 619 -35.82 13.94 -16.91
N TRP A 620 -34.92 12.95 -16.95
CA TRP A 620 -35.05 11.69 -16.24
C TRP A 620 -33.96 11.62 -15.18
N MET A 621 -34.26 11.07 -14.02
CA MET A 621 -33.30 11.01 -12.91
C MET A 621 -33.42 9.70 -12.14
N PHE A 622 -32.28 9.04 -11.95
CA PHE A 622 -32.19 7.69 -11.39
C PHE A 622 -31.24 7.65 -10.20
N LEU A 623 -31.53 6.74 -9.25
CA LEU A 623 -30.54 6.30 -8.29
C LEU A 623 -29.62 5.26 -8.92
N THR A 624 -28.33 5.39 -8.64
CA THR A 624 -27.28 4.44 -8.99
C THR A 624 -26.46 4.14 -7.75
N TYR A 625 -26.03 2.90 -7.57
CA TYR A 625 -25.34 2.47 -6.36
C TYR A 625 -24.42 1.28 -6.64
N ASN A 626 -23.39 1.14 -5.80
CA ASN A 626 -22.47 0.01 -5.82
C ASN A 626 -22.83 -0.94 -4.68
N GLN A 627 -22.83 -2.25 -4.95
CA GLN A 627 -22.91 -3.28 -3.91
C GLN A 627 -21.56 -3.98 -3.80
N ALA A 628 -20.94 -3.89 -2.62
CA ALA A 628 -19.81 -4.73 -2.26
C ALA A 628 -20.30 -6.07 -1.71
N ARG A 629 -19.46 -7.09 -1.80
CA ARG A 629 -19.61 -8.32 -1.00
C ARG A 629 -18.67 -8.30 0.21
N ARG A 630 -19.09 -8.96 1.29
CA ARG A 630 -18.25 -9.22 2.45
C ARG A 630 -17.15 -10.22 2.08
N TRP A 631 -16.02 -9.71 1.63
CA TRP A 631 -14.82 -10.51 1.36
C TRP A 631 -14.08 -10.85 2.67
N PRO A 632 -13.64 -12.10 2.92
CA PRO A 632 -12.48 -12.28 3.80
C PRO A 632 -11.32 -11.47 3.23
N ALA A 633 -10.38 -10.98 4.05
CA ALA A 633 -9.27 -10.15 3.57
C ALA A 633 -8.67 -10.71 2.27
N MET A 634 -8.71 -9.92 1.19
CA MET A 634 -8.23 -10.39 -0.11
C MET A 634 -6.73 -10.69 0.02
N PRO A 635 -6.25 -11.88 -0.40
CA PRO A 635 -4.83 -12.16 -0.36
C PRO A 635 -4.13 -11.15 -1.28
N ALA A 636 -3.02 -10.57 -0.80
CA ALA A 636 -2.24 -9.54 -1.51
C ALA A 636 -1.76 -9.93 -2.93
N SER A 637 -1.94 -11.20 -3.32
CA SER A 637 -2.11 -11.60 -4.71
C SER A 637 -3.00 -12.84 -4.79
N LEU A 638 -3.90 -12.90 -5.77
CA LEU A 638 -4.44 -14.18 -6.22
C LEU A 638 -3.34 -14.98 -6.93
N PRO A 639 -3.41 -16.32 -6.96
CA PRO A 639 -2.52 -17.12 -7.81
C PRO A 639 -2.70 -16.71 -9.28
N THR A 640 -1.66 -16.17 -9.92
CA THR A 640 -1.69 -15.79 -11.33
C THR A 640 -2.14 -16.99 -12.18
N PRO A 641 -3.25 -16.88 -12.94
CA PRO A 641 -3.76 -17.99 -13.75
C PRO A 641 -2.72 -18.43 -14.78
N SER A 642 -2.53 -19.74 -14.92
CA SER A 642 -1.65 -20.28 -15.97
C SER A 642 -2.23 -20.02 -17.36
N ASP A 643 -1.38 -20.03 -18.41
CA ASP A 643 -1.79 -19.87 -19.81
C ASP A 643 -2.96 -20.80 -20.22
N ALA A 644 -3.03 -21.98 -19.59
CA ALA A 644 -4.09 -22.96 -19.82
C ALA A 644 -5.42 -22.57 -19.15
N GLU A 645 -5.36 -21.93 -17.98
CA GLU A 645 -6.52 -21.37 -17.27
C GLU A 645 -7.00 -20.08 -17.95
N LYS A 646 -6.10 -19.17 -18.33
CA LYS A 646 -6.42 -17.98 -19.13
C LYS A 646 -7.16 -18.35 -20.42
N ALA A 647 -6.61 -19.30 -21.18
CA ALA A 647 -7.25 -19.82 -22.39
C ALA A 647 -8.59 -20.53 -22.12
N ALA A 648 -8.70 -21.27 -21.01
CA ALA A 648 -9.95 -21.93 -20.64
C ALA A 648 -11.05 -20.91 -20.29
N SER A 649 -10.72 -19.84 -19.58
CA SER A 649 -11.66 -18.76 -19.24
C SER A 649 -12.12 -17.98 -20.48
N LEU A 650 -11.19 -17.60 -21.38
CA LEU A 650 -11.53 -17.01 -22.68
C LEU A 650 -12.45 -17.93 -23.49
N GLN A 651 -12.18 -19.24 -23.51
CA GLN A 651 -13.02 -20.22 -24.19
C GLN A 651 -14.40 -20.38 -23.51
N LEU A 652 -14.48 -20.26 -22.19
CA LEU A 652 -15.68 -20.49 -21.37
C LEU A 652 -16.66 -19.32 -21.46
N TYR A 653 -16.17 -18.08 -21.44
CA TYR A 653 -16.98 -16.86 -21.36
C TYR A 653 -17.19 -16.15 -22.70
N ALA A 654 -16.69 -16.71 -23.81
CA ALA A 654 -16.86 -16.13 -25.14
C ALA A 654 -18.36 -15.98 -25.52
N PRO A 655 -18.79 -14.82 -26.04
CA PRO A 655 -20.19 -14.53 -26.31
C PRO A 655 -20.73 -15.28 -27.53
N ARG A 656 -22.01 -15.67 -27.53
CA ARG A 656 -22.73 -15.91 -28.80
C ARG A 656 -23.14 -14.56 -29.38
N VAL A 657 -22.75 -14.28 -30.62
CA VAL A 657 -23.21 -13.10 -31.35
C VAL A 657 -24.33 -13.51 -32.32
N TRP A 658 -25.50 -12.88 -32.22
CA TRP A 658 -26.55 -12.98 -33.23
C TRP A 658 -26.40 -11.87 -34.27
N LEU A 659 -26.17 -12.26 -35.51
CA LEU A 659 -26.25 -11.36 -36.67
C LEU A 659 -27.71 -11.18 -37.08
N ALA A 660 -28.10 -9.95 -37.38
CA ALA A 660 -29.50 -9.57 -37.63
C ALA A 660 -30.16 -10.35 -38.79
N ASP A 661 -31.43 -10.74 -38.61
CA ASP A 661 -32.30 -11.30 -39.67
C ASP A 661 -33.09 -10.25 -40.46
N TYR A 662 -33.13 -9.01 -39.98
CA TYR A 662 -34.04 -8.00 -40.52
C TYR A 662 -33.61 -6.56 -40.20
N GLU A 663 -33.54 -5.73 -41.24
CA GLU A 663 -33.72 -4.28 -41.16
C GLU A 663 -34.92 -3.89 -42.07
N PRO A 664 -35.72 -2.84 -41.78
CA PRO A 664 -36.93 -2.52 -42.55
C PRO A 664 -36.77 -2.36 -44.06
N ASP A 665 -35.61 -1.88 -44.53
CA ASP A 665 -35.29 -1.72 -45.95
C ASP A 665 -34.43 -2.88 -46.53
N HIS A 666 -33.96 -3.78 -45.67
CA HIS A 666 -33.10 -4.94 -45.99
C HIS A 666 -33.63 -6.25 -45.34
N PRO A 667 -34.71 -6.85 -45.88
CA PRO A 667 -35.34 -8.06 -45.36
C PRO A 667 -34.57 -9.37 -45.65
N GLU A 668 -33.42 -9.28 -46.31
CA GLU A 668 -32.49 -10.40 -46.57
C GLU A 668 -31.73 -10.89 -45.33
N GLY A 669 -31.68 -10.09 -44.26
CA GLY A 669 -30.82 -10.32 -43.10
C GLY A 669 -29.37 -9.90 -43.35
N GLU A 670 -28.47 -10.21 -42.42
CA GLU A 670 -27.06 -9.83 -42.52
C GLU A 670 -26.39 -10.43 -43.77
N ILE A 671 -25.61 -9.60 -44.46
CA ILE A 671 -24.85 -9.94 -45.68
C ILE A 671 -23.40 -9.45 -45.63
N TYR A 672 -22.98 -8.72 -44.59
CA TYR A 672 -21.61 -8.28 -44.34
C TYR A 672 -21.06 -9.09 -43.15
N PHE A 673 -20.51 -10.27 -43.44
CA PHE A 673 -20.11 -11.22 -42.39
C PHE A 673 -18.70 -10.94 -41.85
N PRO A 674 -18.42 -11.31 -40.59
CA PRO A 674 -17.08 -11.22 -40.01
C PRO A 674 -16.08 -12.12 -40.76
N SER A 675 -14.79 -11.77 -40.68
CA SER A 675 -13.71 -12.42 -41.45
C SER A 675 -12.39 -12.46 -40.67
N SER A 676 -11.35 -13.13 -41.20
CA SER A 676 -10.01 -12.95 -40.67
C SER A 676 -9.37 -11.63 -41.10
N VAL A 677 -8.58 -11.03 -40.21
CA VAL A 677 -7.76 -9.84 -40.49
C VAL A 677 -6.71 -10.17 -41.54
N GLU A 678 -6.09 -11.35 -41.42
CA GLU A 678 -5.06 -11.83 -42.35
C GLU A 678 -5.56 -11.96 -43.79
N TRP A 679 -6.84 -12.31 -43.99
CA TRP A 679 -7.46 -12.36 -45.32
C TRP A 679 -7.70 -10.97 -45.92
N SER A 680 -7.99 -9.96 -45.10
CA SER A 680 -8.28 -8.60 -45.61
C SER A 680 -7.05 -7.93 -46.24
N PHE A 681 -5.83 -8.38 -45.92
CA PHE A 681 -4.58 -7.88 -46.49
C PHE A 681 -4.45 -8.07 -48.01
N ASP A 682 -5.17 -9.02 -48.61
CA ASP A 682 -5.23 -9.21 -50.07
C ASP A 682 -6.20 -8.21 -50.76
N HIS A 683 -6.95 -7.43 -49.97
CA HIS A 683 -8.01 -6.53 -50.44
C HIS A 683 -7.88 -5.07 -49.97
N LEU A 684 -7.22 -4.85 -48.84
CA LEU A 684 -7.03 -3.54 -48.21
C LEU A 684 -5.56 -3.09 -48.26
N VAL A 685 -5.35 -1.77 -48.25
CA VAL A 685 -4.04 -1.15 -48.11
C VAL A 685 -4.11 0.05 -47.16
N ARG A 686 -3.18 0.09 -46.20
CA ARG A 686 -3.01 1.23 -45.30
C ARG A 686 -2.24 2.33 -46.03
N SER A 687 -2.75 3.57 -46.02
CA SER A 687 -2.07 4.73 -46.62
C SER A 687 -2.24 5.98 -45.79
N PHE A 688 -1.19 6.80 -45.74
CA PHE A 688 -1.21 8.07 -45.02
C PHE A 688 -1.97 9.13 -45.83
N TYR A 689 -2.99 9.75 -45.24
CA TYR A 689 -3.83 10.75 -45.89
C TYR A 689 -4.39 11.77 -44.87
N SER A 690 -4.33 13.05 -45.21
CA SER A 690 -4.87 14.14 -44.37
C SER A 690 -4.39 14.14 -42.90
N SER A 691 -3.10 13.85 -42.69
CA SER A 691 -2.41 13.75 -41.40
C SER A 691 -2.56 12.44 -40.62
N ASN A 692 -3.52 11.58 -40.97
CA ASN A 692 -3.79 10.31 -40.27
C ASN A 692 -3.51 9.11 -41.19
N TRP A 693 -3.48 7.90 -40.63
CA TRP A 693 -3.41 6.67 -41.42
C TRP A 693 -4.80 6.08 -41.64
N TRP A 694 -5.12 5.70 -42.87
CA TRP A 694 -6.43 5.15 -43.22
C TRP A 694 -6.28 3.82 -43.96
N LEU A 695 -7.27 2.94 -43.80
CA LEU A 695 -7.46 1.76 -44.65
C LEU A 695 -8.21 2.14 -45.93
N PHE A 696 -7.70 1.68 -47.07
CA PHE A 696 -8.30 1.88 -48.39
C PHE A 696 -8.50 0.55 -49.10
N THR A 697 -9.49 0.51 -49.98
CA THR A 697 -9.72 -0.61 -50.89
C THR A 697 -8.64 -0.62 -51.99
N LEU A 698 -8.11 -1.80 -52.33
CA LEU A 698 -7.18 -1.95 -53.48
C LEU A 698 -7.91 -1.78 -54.82
N ASP A 699 -9.17 -2.23 -54.90
CA ASP A 699 -10.06 -2.01 -56.03
C ASP A 699 -10.75 -0.63 -55.93
N ALA A 700 -10.83 0.09 -57.05
CA ALA A 700 -11.42 1.43 -57.08
C ALA A 700 -12.96 1.40 -57.15
N LEU A 701 -13.61 2.12 -56.23
CA LEU A 701 -15.05 2.39 -56.26
C LEU A 701 -15.40 3.49 -57.29
N GLY A 702 -16.59 3.41 -57.89
CA GLY A 702 -17.14 4.47 -58.76
C GLY A 702 -17.94 5.54 -58.00
N SER A 703 -18.44 5.20 -56.82
CA SER A 703 -19.23 6.00 -55.90
C SER A 703 -18.93 5.58 -54.45
N PRO A 704 -19.03 6.47 -53.43
CA PRO A 704 -18.88 6.09 -52.02
C PRO A 704 -19.90 5.05 -51.51
N SER A 705 -20.97 4.79 -52.27
CA SER A 705 -22.01 3.79 -51.95
C SER A 705 -21.91 2.52 -52.81
N ASP A 706 -20.85 2.36 -53.61
CA ASP A 706 -20.60 1.12 -54.34
C ASP A 706 -20.03 0.05 -53.40
N VAL A 707 -20.41 -1.21 -53.60
CA VAL A 707 -19.92 -2.36 -52.82
C VAL A 707 -19.00 -3.26 -53.64
N LEU A 708 -17.95 -3.79 -53.01
CA LEU A 708 -17.02 -4.75 -53.61
C LEU A 708 -17.35 -6.18 -53.16
N PRO A 709 -17.05 -7.22 -53.98
CA PRO A 709 -17.41 -8.60 -53.65
C PRO A 709 -16.86 -9.12 -52.32
N TYR A 710 -15.76 -8.56 -51.83
CA TYR A 710 -15.13 -8.95 -50.57
C TYR A 710 -15.78 -8.30 -49.33
N PHE A 711 -16.60 -7.24 -49.49
CA PHE A 711 -17.30 -6.62 -48.36
C PHE A 711 -18.26 -7.58 -47.65
N HIS A 712 -18.73 -8.63 -48.35
CA HIS A 712 -19.56 -9.67 -47.76
C HIS A 712 -18.83 -10.60 -46.76
N GLY A 713 -17.49 -10.56 -46.74
CA GLY A 713 -16.66 -11.27 -45.77
C GLY A 713 -16.63 -12.79 -45.87
N CYS A 714 -16.20 -13.41 -44.76
CA CYS A 714 -16.09 -14.85 -44.54
C CYS A 714 -15.11 -15.55 -45.52
N ASP A 715 -13.90 -14.98 -45.62
CA ASP A 715 -12.70 -15.47 -46.33
C ASP A 715 -12.91 -15.93 -47.79
N SER A 716 -13.95 -15.39 -48.44
CA SER A 716 -14.36 -15.46 -49.84
C SER A 716 -14.15 -16.78 -50.61
N VAL A 717 -15.16 -17.65 -50.60
CA VAL A 717 -15.31 -18.71 -51.63
C VAL A 717 -16.52 -18.45 -52.52
N SER A 718 -16.28 -17.76 -53.64
CA SER A 718 -17.15 -17.63 -54.83
C SER A 718 -18.68 -17.56 -54.59
N THR A 719 -19.23 -16.33 -54.55
CA THR A 719 -20.65 -15.97 -54.72
C THR A 719 -21.63 -17.16 -54.86
N GLY A 720 -22.17 -17.66 -53.74
CA GLY A 720 -23.21 -18.70 -53.74
C GLY A 720 -23.05 -19.86 -52.75
N SER A 721 -22.00 -19.90 -51.94
CA SER A 721 -21.90 -20.76 -50.76
C SER A 721 -22.21 -19.94 -49.49
N PRO A 722 -22.94 -20.47 -48.49
CA PRO A 722 -23.11 -19.78 -47.22
C PRO A 722 -21.76 -19.63 -46.49
N CYS A 723 -21.56 -18.49 -45.82
CA CYS A 723 -20.46 -18.24 -44.90
C CYS A 723 -20.42 -19.34 -43.81
N ASN A 724 -19.23 -19.84 -43.47
CA ASN A 724 -19.06 -20.76 -42.35
C ASN A 724 -18.47 -20.04 -41.14
N LEU A 725 -19.35 -19.42 -40.34
CA LEU A 725 -18.96 -18.68 -39.13
C LEU A 725 -18.19 -19.51 -38.09
N SER A 726 -18.28 -20.84 -38.12
CA SER A 726 -17.47 -21.71 -37.25
C SER A 726 -15.99 -21.76 -37.61
N ASP A 727 -15.62 -21.32 -38.83
CA ASP A 727 -14.23 -21.20 -39.28
C ASP A 727 -13.76 -19.73 -39.20
N THR A 728 -14.65 -18.76 -38.92
CA THR A 728 -14.28 -17.34 -38.79
C THR A 728 -13.62 -17.09 -37.43
N PRO A 729 -12.40 -16.52 -37.38
CA PRO A 729 -11.69 -16.33 -36.13
C PRO A 729 -12.31 -15.22 -35.26
N VAL A 730 -12.22 -15.40 -33.95
CA VAL A 730 -12.40 -14.34 -32.94
C VAL A 730 -11.09 -14.18 -32.19
N TYR A 731 -10.58 -12.97 -32.15
CA TYR A 731 -9.31 -12.66 -31.49
C TYR A 731 -9.63 -12.26 -30.05
N ALA A 732 -9.20 -13.09 -29.10
CA ALA A 732 -9.59 -13.00 -27.71
C ALA A 732 -8.38 -12.75 -26.81
N PHE A 733 -8.44 -11.73 -25.96
CA PHE A 733 -7.33 -11.25 -25.16
C PHE A 733 -7.65 -11.38 -23.68
N TRP A 734 -6.70 -11.94 -22.93
CA TRP A 734 -6.64 -11.80 -21.48
C TRP A 734 -5.81 -10.56 -21.16
N ASP A 735 -6.38 -9.65 -20.38
CA ASP A 735 -5.77 -8.39 -19.94
C ASP A 735 -5.82 -8.32 -18.40
N GLU A 736 -4.74 -7.92 -17.74
CA GLU A 736 -4.66 -7.81 -16.28
C GLU A 736 -4.64 -6.35 -15.83
N VAL A 737 -5.72 -5.90 -15.19
CA VAL A 737 -5.96 -4.48 -14.91
C VAL A 737 -5.91 -4.22 -13.41
N GLU A 738 -5.05 -3.30 -12.99
CA GLU A 738 -4.94 -2.83 -11.60
C GLU A 738 -5.92 -1.66 -11.36
N ILE A 739 -6.71 -1.72 -10.29
CA ILE A 739 -7.80 -0.78 -9.97
C ILE A 739 -7.74 -0.34 -8.49
N ASP A 740 -7.72 0.97 -8.23
CA ASP A 740 -7.68 1.57 -6.88
C ASP A 740 -9.04 1.58 -6.13
N VAL A 741 -9.34 0.52 -5.39
CA VAL A 741 -10.57 0.38 -4.59
C VAL A 741 -10.47 1.20 -3.30
N ALA A 742 -10.72 2.51 -3.40
CA ALA A 742 -10.78 3.42 -2.24
C ALA A 742 -9.50 3.41 -1.38
N GLY A 743 -8.34 3.40 -2.03
CA GLY A 743 -7.00 3.34 -1.42
C GLY A 743 -6.35 1.96 -1.44
N GLU A 744 -7.07 0.90 -1.83
CA GLU A 744 -6.55 -0.46 -1.99
C GLU A 744 -6.47 -0.88 -3.46
N MET A 745 -5.26 -1.07 -3.99
CA MET A 745 -5.09 -1.61 -5.35
C MET A 745 -5.55 -3.07 -5.42
N VAL A 746 -6.51 -3.36 -6.30
CA VAL A 746 -7.03 -4.70 -6.59
C VAL A 746 -6.76 -5.05 -8.05
N ILE A 747 -6.48 -6.32 -8.32
CA ILE A 747 -6.29 -6.84 -9.68
C ILE A 747 -7.60 -7.46 -10.17
N VAL A 748 -8.05 -7.04 -11.36
CA VAL A 748 -9.15 -7.65 -12.12
C VAL A 748 -8.65 -8.11 -13.49
N HIS A 749 -9.44 -8.93 -14.18
CA HIS A 749 -9.04 -9.44 -15.49
C HIS A 749 -10.14 -9.24 -16.52
N ASP A 750 -9.80 -8.63 -17.65
CA ASP A 750 -10.72 -8.41 -18.76
C ASP A 750 -10.47 -9.41 -19.89
N LEU A 751 -11.56 -10.06 -20.31
CA LEU A 751 -11.58 -11.04 -21.40
C LEU A 751 -12.21 -10.36 -22.61
N ILE A 752 -11.36 -9.82 -23.48
CA ILE A 752 -11.75 -8.94 -24.58
C ILE A 752 -11.87 -9.75 -25.88
N TYR A 753 -13.05 -9.80 -26.47
CA TYR A 753 -13.34 -10.53 -27.71
C TYR A 753 -13.54 -9.54 -28.86
N PHE A 754 -12.59 -9.49 -29.81
CA PHE A 754 -12.69 -8.64 -30.99
C PHE A 754 -13.31 -9.36 -32.18
N PHE A 755 -14.24 -8.68 -32.84
CA PHE A 755 -14.98 -9.11 -34.03
C PHE A 755 -14.58 -8.21 -35.21
N TYR A 756 -13.91 -8.79 -36.21
CA TYR A 756 -13.45 -8.06 -37.38
C TYR A 756 -14.43 -8.19 -38.55
N TYR A 757 -14.91 -7.06 -39.05
CA TYR A 757 -15.77 -6.96 -40.22
C TYR A 757 -15.02 -6.24 -41.37
N PRO A 758 -14.94 -6.81 -42.58
CA PRO A 758 -14.22 -6.15 -43.68
C PRO A 758 -14.82 -4.82 -44.14
N TYR A 759 -16.10 -4.58 -43.84
CA TYR A 759 -16.84 -3.41 -44.30
C TYR A 759 -18.03 -3.11 -43.39
N ASN A 760 -18.06 -1.91 -42.81
CA ASN A 760 -19.23 -1.32 -42.19
C ASN A 760 -20.04 -0.59 -43.27
N ARG A 761 -21.32 -0.91 -43.43
CA ARG A 761 -22.24 -0.20 -44.35
C ARG A 761 -22.77 1.10 -43.73
N GLY A 762 -22.68 1.31 -42.42
CA GLY A 762 -23.27 2.46 -41.76
C GLY A 762 -24.78 2.62 -42.03
N LYS A 763 -25.31 3.83 -41.86
CA LYS A 763 -26.77 4.09 -41.94
C LYS A 763 -27.16 4.97 -43.12
N GLU A 764 -28.35 4.71 -43.66
CA GLU A 764 -28.89 5.51 -44.77
C GLU A 764 -29.63 6.74 -44.25
N LEU A 765 -29.12 7.93 -44.59
CA LEU A 765 -29.70 9.21 -44.23
C LEU A 765 -29.84 10.09 -45.48
N LEU A 766 -31.06 10.55 -45.75
CA LEU A 766 -31.41 11.38 -46.92
C LEU A 766 -31.03 10.74 -48.29
N ALA A 767 -31.20 9.42 -48.41
CA ALA A 767 -30.83 8.63 -49.60
C ALA A 767 -29.33 8.70 -49.94
N THR A 768 -28.49 8.75 -48.90
CA THR A 768 -27.03 8.60 -48.98
C THR A 768 -26.60 7.78 -47.76
N ILE A 769 -25.56 6.96 -47.94
CA ILE A 769 -24.99 6.16 -46.86
C ILE A 769 -23.99 7.02 -46.07
N TRP A 770 -24.05 6.97 -44.74
CA TRP A 770 -23.18 7.68 -43.81
C TRP A 770 -22.52 6.71 -42.83
N GLY A 771 -21.26 6.98 -42.48
CA GLY A 771 -20.47 6.14 -41.55
C GLY A 771 -19.85 4.89 -42.18
N ASN A 772 -20.05 4.65 -43.48
CA ASN A 772 -19.52 3.44 -44.13
C ASN A 772 -18.00 3.49 -44.33
N HIS A 773 -17.32 2.41 -43.95
CA HIS A 773 -15.86 2.31 -43.94
C HIS A 773 -15.40 0.84 -44.09
N VAL A 774 -14.09 0.61 -44.20
CA VAL A 774 -13.49 -0.73 -44.38
C VAL A 774 -12.50 -1.05 -43.28
N GLY A 775 -12.54 -2.29 -42.78
CA GLY A 775 -11.78 -2.71 -41.61
C GLY A 775 -12.41 -2.19 -40.32
N ASP A 776 -13.61 -2.67 -40.06
CA ASP A 776 -14.51 -2.32 -38.97
C ASP A 776 -14.32 -3.28 -37.80
N TRP A 777 -14.35 -2.76 -36.58
CA TRP A 777 -14.06 -3.51 -35.36
C TRP A 777 -15.13 -3.25 -34.30
N GLU A 778 -15.73 -4.32 -33.83
CA GLU A 778 -16.60 -4.31 -32.64
C GLU A 778 -16.03 -5.30 -31.62
N HIS A 779 -16.25 -5.06 -30.33
CA HIS A 779 -15.74 -5.91 -29.26
C HIS A 779 -16.71 -6.04 -28.08
N ALA A 780 -16.59 -7.16 -27.38
CA ALA A 780 -17.21 -7.37 -26.08
C ALA A 780 -16.13 -7.71 -25.05
N SER A 781 -16.17 -7.11 -23.87
CA SER A 781 -15.20 -7.38 -22.80
C SER A 781 -15.91 -7.96 -21.59
N VAL A 782 -15.54 -9.15 -21.14
CA VAL A 782 -16.09 -9.77 -19.92
C VAL A 782 -15.11 -9.57 -18.78
N ARG A 783 -15.53 -8.85 -17.74
CA ARG A 783 -14.69 -8.62 -16.55
C ARG A 783 -14.86 -9.74 -15.55
N LEU A 784 -13.75 -10.39 -15.21
CA LEU A 784 -13.66 -11.31 -14.08
C LEU A 784 -13.16 -10.57 -12.84
N THR A 785 -13.79 -10.84 -11.71
CA THR A 785 -13.39 -10.32 -10.39
C THR A 785 -13.11 -11.46 -9.42
N PRO A 786 -12.25 -11.25 -8.41
CA PRO A 786 -12.07 -12.17 -7.29
C PRO A 786 -13.41 -12.53 -6.61
N HIS A 787 -13.72 -13.83 -6.57
CA HIS A 787 -14.85 -14.40 -5.83
C HIS A 787 -14.34 -15.34 -4.74
N TRP A 788 -15.01 -15.40 -3.59
CA TRP A 788 -14.70 -16.34 -2.52
C TRP A 788 -15.88 -17.26 -2.26
N ASP A 789 -15.64 -18.57 -2.31
CA ASP A 789 -16.61 -19.60 -1.97
C ASP A 789 -16.21 -20.37 -0.71
N GLU A 790 -17.15 -20.47 0.24
CA GLU A 790 -16.93 -21.15 1.52
C GLU A 790 -16.66 -22.65 1.31
N GLY A 791 -15.38 -23.01 1.35
CA GLY A 791 -14.90 -24.39 1.21
C GLY A 791 -14.30 -24.73 -0.17
N GLU A 792 -14.43 -23.85 -1.17
CA GLU A 792 -13.75 -24.00 -2.47
C GLU A 792 -12.57 -23.03 -2.63
N GLY A 793 -12.62 -21.86 -1.98
CA GLY A 793 -11.53 -20.89 -1.91
C GLY A 793 -11.76 -19.65 -2.77
N TRP A 794 -10.68 -18.96 -3.12
CA TRP A 794 -10.74 -17.86 -4.08
C TRP A 794 -10.77 -18.38 -5.52
N SER A 795 -11.63 -17.79 -6.35
CA SER A 795 -11.80 -18.04 -7.77
C SER A 795 -11.94 -16.71 -8.53
N LEU A 796 -12.02 -16.79 -9.87
CA LEU A 796 -12.33 -15.64 -10.72
C LEU A 796 -13.69 -15.88 -11.38
N GLU A 797 -14.65 -14.98 -11.14
CA GLU A 797 -16.00 -15.07 -11.68
C GLU A 797 -16.38 -13.82 -12.47
N PRO A 798 -17.22 -13.96 -13.52
CA PRO A 798 -17.65 -12.83 -14.33
C PRO A 798 -18.65 -11.94 -13.58
N ALA A 799 -18.31 -10.66 -13.44
CA ALA A 799 -19.15 -9.65 -12.77
C ALA A 799 -19.87 -8.73 -13.76
N GLN A 800 -19.25 -8.44 -14.90
CA GLN A 800 -19.69 -7.41 -15.84
C GLN A 800 -19.35 -7.80 -17.28
N ILE A 801 -20.10 -7.24 -18.23
CA ILE A 801 -19.74 -7.27 -19.65
C ILE A 801 -19.93 -5.88 -20.29
N TYR A 802 -18.91 -5.44 -21.03
CA TYR A 802 -18.96 -4.29 -21.92
C TYR A 802 -19.33 -4.75 -23.35
N LEU A 803 -20.16 -3.98 -24.04
CA LEU A 803 -20.46 -4.12 -25.47
C LEU A 803 -20.17 -2.81 -26.19
N SER A 804 -19.33 -2.81 -27.23
CA SER A 804 -19.13 -1.64 -28.09
C SER A 804 -20.26 -1.48 -29.12
N ALA A 805 -20.51 -0.25 -29.53
CA ALA A 805 -21.31 0.08 -30.70
C ALA A 805 -20.89 1.44 -31.27
N HIS A 806 -20.39 1.48 -32.51
CA HIS A 806 -19.94 2.72 -33.18
C HIS A 806 -18.82 3.46 -32.41
N ASP A 807 -19.05 4.72 -32.05
CA ASP A 807 -18.17 5.61 -31.28
C ASP A 807 -18.42 5.56 -29.76
N PHE A 808 -19.15 4.53 -29.27
CA PHE A 808 -19.47 4.37 -27.85
C PHE A 808 -19.61 2.88 -27.46
N GLY A 809 -20.03 2.62 -26.22
CA GLY A 809 -20.42 1.30 -25.76
C GLY A 809 -21.12 1.34 -24.40
N ARG A 810 -21.46 0.18 -23.85
CA ARG A 810 -22.19 0.09 -22.58
C ARG A 810 -21.81 -1.14 -21.75
N ASN A 811 -21.64 -0.90 -20.45
CA ASN A 811 -21.50 -1.91 -19.42
C ASN A 811 -22.86 -2.46 -18.94
N TYR A 812 -22.88 -3.75 -18.62
CA TYR A 812 -24.02 -4.49 -18.09
C TYR A 812 -23.56 -5.44 -16.98
N GLY A 813 -24.38 -5.63 -15.94
CA GLY A 813 -24.13 -6.67 -14.95
C GLY A 813 -24.22 -8.06 -15.58
N TRP A 814 -23.37 -9.01 -15.16
CA TRP A 814 -23.40 -10.38 -15.70
C TRP A 814 -24.76 -11.06 -15.47
N ASP A 815 -25.43 -10.72 -14.36
CA ASP A 815 -26.78 -11.17 -14.00
C ASP A 815 -27.89 -10.58 -14.91
N GLN A 816 -27.60 -9.57 -15.72
CA GLN A 816 -28.53 -8.95 -16.66
C GLN A 816 -28.52 -9.63 -18.05
N MET A 817 -27.49 -10.44 -18.35
CA MET A 817 -27.34 -11.07 -19.66
C MET A 817 -28.15 -12.37 -19.82
N ASN A 818 -28.64 -12.61 -21.03
CA ASN A 818 -29.13 -13.93 -21.42
C ASN A 818 -27.96 -14.87 -21.68
N THR A 819 -28.01 -16.10 -21.19
CA THR A 819 -26.88 -17.02 -21.13
C THR A 819 -27.30 -18.47 -21.42
N GLU A 820 -26.46 -19.27 -22.09
CA GLU A 820 -26.81 -20.66 -22.43
C GLU A 820 -26.32 -21.70 -21.40
N ILE A 821 -27.15 -21.97 -20.40
CA ILE A 821 -27.65 -23.33 -20.06
C ILE A 821 -28.87 -23.13 -19.15
N GLY A 822 -30.04 -23.61 -19.60
CA GLY A 822 -31.30 -23.57 -18.83
C GLY A 822 -32.35 -22.65 -19.44
N TYR A 823 -33.54 -23.18 -19.70
CA TYR A 823 -34.70 -22.39 -20.11
C TYR A 823 -35.26 -21.58 -18.93
N SER A 824 -34.77 -20.37 -18.77
CA SER A 824 -35.54 -19.22 -18.28
C SER A 824 -35.50 -18.17 -19.38
N VAL A 825 -36.50 -18.01 -20.25
CA VAL A 825 -37.92 -17.80 -19.89
C VAL A 825 -38.08 -17.23 -18.48
N PHE A 826 -37.35 -16.15 -18.20
CA PHE A 826 -38.07 -14.98 -17.72
C PHE A 826 -39.11 -14.65 -18.80
N LEU A 827 -40.31 -15.20 -18.60
CA LEU A 827 -41.50 -14.43 -18.84
C LEU A 827 -41.47 -13.33 -17.78
N PRO A 828 -41.10 -12.07 -18.10
CA PRO A 828 -41.70 -10.97 -17.35
C PRO A 828 -43.20 -11.17 -17.49
N LEU A 829 -43.90 -11.41 -16.38
CA LEU A 829 -45.34 -11.59 -16.44
C LEU A 829 -45.94 -10.26 -16.89
N ILE A 830 -46.34 -10.19 -18.16
CA ILE A 830 -46.60 -8.95 -18.89
C ILE A 830 -47.62 -8.05 -18.18
N LEU A 831 -47.09 -7.04 -17.50
CA LEU A 831 -47.56 -5.66 -17.42
C LEU A 831 -46.28 -4.81 -17.32
N ARG A 832 -45.82 -4.10 -18.35
CA ARG A 832 -46.56 -3.10 -19.11
C ARG A 832 -46.34 -3.24 -20.62
N GLN A 833 -47.42 -3.48 -21.37
CA GLN A 833 -47.47 -2.97 -22.75
C GLN A 833 -47.93 -1.51 -22.73
N PRO A 834 -47.44 -0.64 -23.63
CA PRO A 834 -48.19 0.55 -23.98
C PRO A 834 -49.55 0.12 -24.53
N SER A 835 -50.58 0.87 -24.18
CA SER A 835 -52.00 0.66 -24.52
C SER A 835 -52.30 -0.01 -25.88
N SER A 836 -52.68 -1.31 -25.91
CA SER A 836 -54.11 -1.71 -25.99
C SER A 836 -54.42 -3.21 -26.28
N ALA A 837 -55.05 -3.86 -25.29
CA ALA A 837 -56.03 -4.96 -25.40
C ALA A 837 -55.67 -6.36 -25.96
N LEU A 838 -55.57 -7.36 -25.07
CA LEU A 838 -56.54 -8.49 -24.98
C LEU A 838 -56.49 -9.22 -23.61
N LYS A 839 -57.55 -9.95 -23.24
CA LYS A 839 -57.68 -10.71 -21.98
C LYS A 839 -57.71 -12.23 -22.19
N LEU A 840 -56.92 -12.98 -21.41
CA LEU A 840 -57.14 -14.33 -20.81
C LEU A 840 -55.99 -14.54 -19.78
N GLY A 841 -56.00 -15.45 -18.80
CA GLY A 841 -57.02 -16.36 -18.25
C GLY A 841 -56.50 -16.97 -16.92
N SER A 842 -57.38 -17.28 -15.95
CA SER A 842 -57.01 -17.63 -14.57
C SER A 842 -56.75 -19.13 -14.29
N ALA A 843 -55.64 -19.47 -13.60
CA ALA A 843 -55.55 -20.47 -12.51
C ALA A 843 -54.14 -20.45 -11.86
N PRO A 844 -53.97 -20.74 -10.55
CA PRO A 844 -52.68 -20.64 -9.86
C PRO A 844 -51.90 -21.97 -9.82
N TYR A 845 -50.57 -21.89 -9.67
CA TYR A 845 -49.72 -22.98 -9.21
C TYR A 845 -48.82 -22.48 -8.07
N THR A 846 -48.57 -23.33 -7.09
CA THR A 846 -47.78 -23.03 -5.88
C THR A 846 -46.41 -23.68 -5.93
N ASP A 847 -45.43 -22.88 -5.55
CA ASP A 847 -44.10 -23.13 -4.94
C ASP A 847 -43.74 -24.56 -4.45
N THR A 848 -42.42 -24.86 -4.42
CA THR A 848 -41.62 -25.91 -3.73
C THR A 848 -40.58 -26.69 -4.56
N ALA A 849 -39.96 -26.12 -5.62
CA ALA A 849 -39.00 -26.88 -6.46
C ALA A 849 -37.83 -26.10 -7.11
N ILE A 850 -37.41 -24.93 -6.61
CA ILE A 850 -36.37 -24.08 -7.27
C ILE A 850 -35.02 -24.03 -6.52
N ASP A 851 -34.96 -24.40 -5.23
CA ASP A 851 -33.74 -24.45 -4.40
C ASP A 851 -32.66 -25.48 -4.82
N GLY A 852 -32.83 -26.15 -5.97
CA GLY A 852 -31.97 -27.26 -6.41
C GLY A 852 -31.41 -27.12 -7.83
N LEU A 853 -31.46 -25.92 -8.43
CA LEU A 853 -30.98 -25.69 -9.80
C LEU A 853 -30.06 -24.46 -9.96
N MET A 854 -29.62 -23.85 -8.87
CA MET A 854 -28.63 -22.76 -8.84
C MET A 854 -27.19 -23.32 -8.86
N SER A 855 -26.85 -24.14 -9.85
CA SER A 855 -25.50 -24.74 -9.96
C SER A 855 -25.01 -24.97 -11.39
N SER A 856 -25.63 -24.31 -12.37
CA SER A 856 -25.03 -24.09 -13.69
C SER A 856 -24.79 -22.61 -13.87
N ILE A 857 -23.58 -22.15 -13.56
CA ILE A 857 -23.07 -20.87 -14.07
C ILE A 857 -23.26 -20.94 -15.58
N ALA A 858 -24.07 -20.04 -16.13
CA ALA A 858 -24.40 -20.05 -17.53
C ALA A 858 -23.31 -19.26 -18.27
N THR A 859 -22.59 -19.96 -19.15
CA THR A 859 -21.18 -19.61 -19.46
C THR A 859 -21.04 -18.61 -20.60
N HIS A 860 -21.83 -18.78 -21.66
CA HIS A 860 -21.77 -17.94 -22.86
C HIS A 860 -22.86 -16.85 -22.84
N PRO A 861 -22.52 -15.55 -22.75
CA PRO A 861 -23.48 -14.46 -22.83
C PRO A 861 -23.96 -14.28 -24.28
N VAL A 862 -25.21 -13.83 -24.45
CA VAL A 862 -25.85 -13.66 -25.75
C VAL A 862 -25.90 -12.18 -26.13
N VAL A 863 -25.24 -11.84 -27.23
CA VAL A 863 -25.06 -10.49 -27.77
C VAL A 863 -25.72 -10.39 -29.15
N TYR A 864 -26.18 -9.21 -29.55
CA TYR A 864 -26.85 -8.97 -30.82
C TYR A 864 -26.13 -7.89 -31.64
N SER A 865 -25.60 -8.26 -32.81
CA SER A 865 -24.94 -7.36 -33.76
C SER A 865 -25.98 -6.65 -34.62
N ALA A 866 -25.83 -5.34 -34.79
CA ALA A 866 -26.67 -4.54 -35.66
C ALA A 866 -26.45 -4.87 -37.14
N TRP A 867 -27.53 -4.79 -37.94
CA TRP A 867 -27.45 -5.01 -39.38
C TRP A 867 -26.51 -4.00 -40.05
N GLY A 868 -25.48 -4.50 -40.72
CA GLY A 868 -24.50 -3.80 -41.56
C GLY A 868 -23.64 -2.73 -40.87
N ALA A 869 -23.98 -2.31 -39.65
CA ALA A 869 -23.21 -1.36 -38.84
C ALA A 869 -22.60 -2.00 -37.59
N HIS A 870 -22.92 -3.28 -37.34
CA HIS A 870 -22.32 -4.23 -36.40
C HIS A 870 -22.32 -3.91 -34.90
N GLY A 871 -22.64 -2.68 -34.49
CA GLY A 871 -22.80 -2.28 -33.09
C GLY A 871 -23.57 -3.29 -32.24
N LEU A 872 -23.02 -3.59 -31.07
CA LEU A 872 -23.44 -4.71 -30.23
C LEU A 872 -24.42 -4.28 -29.15
N TRP A 873 -25.49 -5.05 -28.98
CA TRP A 873 -26.58 -4.75 -28.06
C TRP A 873 -26.99 -5.98 -27.24
N GLN A 874 -27.50 -5.76 -26.03
CA GLN A 874 -27.93 -6.84 -25.11
C GLN A 874 -29.28 -7.50 -25.47
N TYR A 875 -30.10 -6.89 -26.33
CA TYR A 875 -31.42 -7.41 -26.72
C TYR A 875 -31.73 -7.11 -28.21
N PRO A 876 -32.57 -7.92 -28.86
CA PRO A 876 -32.96 -7.70 -30.26
C PRO A 876 -34.03 -6.61 -30.36
N GLY A 877 -34.01 -5.83 -31.45
CA GLY A 877 -34.98 -4.76 -31.72
C GLY A 877 -34.37 -3.55 -32.43
N GLN A 878 -35.09 -2.43 -32.36
CA GLN A 878 -34.61 -1.12 -32.81
C GLN A 878 -33.93 -0.39 -31.65
N HIS A 879 -32.70 0.07 -31.86
CA HIS A 879 -31.94 0.86 -30.89
C HIS A 879 -31.66 2.25 -31.46
N VAL A 880 -32.27 3.29 -30.90
CA VAL A 880 -32.01 4.69 -31.32
C VAL A 880 -30.81 5.20 -30.55
N TYR A 881 -29.68 5.41 -31.23
CA TYR A 881 -28.44 5.89 -30.60
C TYR A 881 -28.21 7.40 -30.79
N GLN A 882 -28.71 8.01 -31.87
CA GLN A 882 -28.61 9.46 -32.07
C GLN A 882 -29.89 10.03 -32.70
N GLN A 883 -30.50 11.02 -32.03
CA GLN A 883 -31.61 11.79 -32.61
C GLN A 883 -31.07 12.95 -33.44
N THR A 884 -31.58 13.13 -34.67
CA THR A 884 -31.17 14.26 -35.53
C THR A 884 -32.37 15.04 -36.08
N PRO A 885 -32.22 16.33 -36.45
CA PRO A 885 -33.30 17.13 -37.03
C PRO A 885 -33.85 16.62 -38.38
N VAL A 886 -33.22 15.60 -38.99
CA VAL A 886 -33.58 15.04 -40.30
C VAL A 886 -33.99 13.55 -40.24
N GLY A 887 -33.96 12.95 -39.05
CA GLY A 887 -34.29 11.54 -38.81
C GLY A 887 -33.42 10.95 -37.69
N ASP A 888 -33.93 9.95 -36.97
CA ASP A 888 -33.17 9.27 -35.93
C ASP A 888 -32.23 8.24 -36.56
N LEU A 889 -30.96 8.18 -36.11
CA LEU A 889 -30.06 7.09 -36.41
C LEU A 889 -30.40 5.91 -35.50
N SER A 890 -30.64 4.75 -36.11
CA SER A 890 -31.07 3.54 -35.41
C SER A 890 -30.33 2.31 -35.90
N ASP A 891 -29.99 1.44 -34.96
CA ASP A 891 -29.63 0.06 -35.25
C ASP A 891 -30.85 -0.86 -35.24
N TRP A 892 -30.76 -1.92 -36.03
CA TRP A 892 -31.71 -3.01 -36.07
C TRP A 892 -30.97 -4.32 -35.80
N THR A 893 -31.39 -5.01 -34.76
CA THR A 893 -30.78 -6.25 -34.26
C THR A 893 -31.84 -7.35 -34.20
N GLY A 894 -31.43 -8.61 -34.34
CA GLY A 894 -32.38 -9.72 -34.43
C GLY A 894 -31.72 -11.09 -34.29
N THR A 895 -32.51 -12.16 -34.36
CA THR A 895 -32.07 -13.54 -34.12
C THR A 895 -31.86 -14.31 -35.42
N GLY A 896 -31.03 -13.77 -36.31
CA GLY A 896 -30.79 -14.33 -37.64
C GLY A 896 -29.77 -15.45 -37.67
N THR A 897 -28.50 -15.10 -37.86
CA THR A 897 -27.42 -16.08 -37.91
C THR A 897 -26.63 -16.04 -36.62
N ALA A 898 -26.65 -17.14 -35.87
CA ALA A 898 -25.83 -17.27 -34.65
C ALA A 898 -24.36 -17.54 -35.02
N TRP A 899 -23.47 -16.81 -34.36
CA TRP A 899 -22.03 -17.03 -34.35
C TRP A 899 -21.60 -17.48 -32.96
N ASP A 900 -21.27 -18.77 -32.86
CA ASP A 900 -20.64 -19.37 -31.68
C ASP A 900 -19.14 -19.07 -31.72
N THR A 901 -18.75 -17.92 -31.17
CA THR A 901 -17.39 -17.35 -31.27
C THR A 901 -16.29 -18.30 -30.76
N TRP A 902 -16.61 -19.09 -29.73
CA TRP A 902 -15.75 -20.12 -29.15
C TRP A 902 -15.40 -21.28 -30.10
N LEU A 903 -16.02 -21.40 -31.28
CA LEU A 903 -15.69 -22.47 -32.24
C LEU A 903 -14.36 -22.23 -32.97
N ASN A 904 -13.93 -20.97 -33.13
CA ASN A 904 -12.62 -20.62 -33.67
C ASN A 904 -12.03 -19.40 -32.94
N LEU A 905 -11.87 -19.53 -31.62
CA LEU A 905 -11.28 -18.51 -30.78
C LEU A 905 -9.75 -18.61 -30.81
N ILE A 906 -9.08 -17.49 -31.09
CA ILE A 906 -7.62 -17.36 -31.05
C ILE A 906 -7.27 -16.53 -29.80
N ALA A 907 -6.78 -17.23 -28.77
CA ALA A 907 -6.49 -16.65 -27.46
C ALA A 907 -5.09 -16.04 -27.39
N PHE A 908 -4.96 -14.92 -26.68
CA PHE A 908 -3.72 -14.21 -26.42
C PHE A 908 -3.66 -13.67 -25.00
N ASP A 909 -2.44 -13.47 -24.50
CA ASP A 909 -2.14 -12.75 -23.27
C ASP A 909 -1.60 -11.38 -23.69
N TYR A 910 -2.33 -10.31 -23.32
CA TYR A 910 -2.08 -8.97 -23.82
C TYR A 910 -0.77 -8.40 -23.25
N ASP A 911 -0.63 -8.41 -21.93
CA ASP A 911 0.55 -7.91 -21.21
C ASP A 911 1.84 -8.66 -21.57
N ALA A 912 1.77 -9.97 -21.78
CA ALA A 912 2.91 -10.78 -22.19
C ALA A 912 3.24 -10.69 -23.70
N GLU A 913 2.43 -9.96 -24.50
CA GLU A 913 2.46 -9.93 -25.97
C GLU A 913 2.57 -11.36 -26.58
N SER A 914 1.82 -12.32 -26.05
CA SER A 914 2.04 -13.75 -26.33
C SER A 914 0.80 -14.56 -26.65
N GLY A 915 1.01 -15.70 -27.32
CA GLY A 915 -0.07 -16.58 -27.77
C GLY A 915 -0.45 -17.65 -26.74
N LEU A 916 -1.71 -17.65 -26.31
CA LEU A 916 -2.27 -18.66 -25.41
C LEU A 916 -2.70 -19.93 -26.17
N ALA A 917 -2.78 -21.06 -25.46
CA ALA A 917 -3.17 -22.37 -26.01
C ALA A 917 -2.38 -22.84 -27.27
N GLY A 918 -1.19 -22.27 -27.52
CA GLY A 918 -0.38 -22.56 -28.71
C GLY A 918 -0.73 -21.76 -29.96
N SER A 919 -1.52 -20.67 -29.81
CA SER A 919 -1.59 -19.62 -30.82
C SER A 919 -0.21 -18.96 -31.02
N THR A 920 -0.05 -18.20 -32.08
CA THR A 920 1.14 -17.36 -32.29
C THR A 920 0.65 -15.91 -32.26
N TRP A 921 1.28 -15.06 -31.45
CA TRP A 921 0.93 -13.64 -31.35
C TRP A 921 0.82 -13.02 -32.77
N PRO A 922 -0.25 -12.26 -33.07
CA PRO A 922 -0.59 -11.95 -34.45
C PRO A 922 0.42 -10.96 -35.04
N VAL A 923 0.83 -11.18 -36.29
CA VAL A 923 1.87 -10.33 -36.93
C VAL A 923 1.41 -8.87 -37.08
N TRP A 924 0.10 -8.66 -37.22
CA TRP A 924 -0.51 -7.32 -37.26
C TRP A 924 -0.55 -6.63 -35.89
N MET A 925 -0.34 -7.36 -34.79
CA MET A 925 -0.01 -6.81 -33.47
C MET A 925 1.50 -6.76 -33.19
N SER A 926 2.32 -7.64 -33.75
CA SER A 926 3.74 -7.67 -33.41
C SER A 926 4.60 -6.61 -34.10
N ASP A 927 4.28 -6.22 -35.35
CA ASP A 927 5.32 -5.57 -36.17
C ASP A 927 4.87 -4.61 -37.28
N ASN A 928 5.82 -3.78 -37.71
CA ASN A 928 5.64 -2.71 -38.70
C ASN A 928 5.48 -3.27 -40.12
N TYR A 929 4.25 -3.25 -40.65
CA TYR A 929 3.94 -3.74 -41.99
C TYR A 929 4.60 -2.87 -43.10
N ALA A 930 5.81 -3.30 -43.50
CA ALA A 930 6.64 -2.81 -44.60
C ALA A 930 7.39 -1.48 -44.41
N ASN A 931 8.40 -1.51 -43.51
CA ASN A 931 9.62 -0.67 -43.42
C ASN A 931 9.58 0.53 -42.43
N PRO A 932 10.27 0.44 -41.27
CA PRO A 932 10.33 1.52 -40.28
C PRO A 932 11.24 2.67 -40.71
N GLY A 933 10.63 3.82 -40.96
CA GLY A 933 11.24 5.14 -40.83
C GLY A 933 10.13 6.12 -40.48
N VAL A 934 10.13 6.81 -39.33
CA VAL A 934 11.30 7.32 -38.59
C VAL A 934 11.05 7.31 -37.07
N GLY A 935 12.00 6.78 -36.29
CA GLY A 935 12.23 7.16 -34.89
C GLY A 935 11.43 6.43 -33.80
N ASP A 936 12.13 5.65 -32.98
CA ASP A 936 11.61 4.90 -31.82
C ASP A 936 11.32 5.81 -30.60
N SER A 937 10.60 6.92 -30.79
CA SER A 937 10.44 7.97 -29.76
C SER A 937 9.03 8.53 -29.63
N ASP A 938 8.00 7.76 -29.99
CA ASP A 938 6.60 8.15 -29.82
C ASP A 938 5.79 6.99 -29.18
N PRO A 939 5.53 7.06 -27.86
CA PRO A 939 4.83 6.00 -27.13
C PRO A 939 3.32 5.94 -27.40
N SER A 940 2.75 6.87 -28.17
CA SER A 940 1.32 6.88 -28.54
C SER A 940 0.94 5.83 -29.62
N SER A 941 1.88 4.98 -30.04
CA SER A 941 1.81 4.26 -31.32
C SER A 941 1.68 2.74 -31.21
N GLY A 942 0.81 2.26 -30.32
CA GLY A 942 0.55 0.82 -30.11
C GLY A 942 0.06 0.06 -31.36
N PRO A 943 -0.02 -1.28 -31.32
CA PRO A 943 -0.29 -2.07 -32.53
C PRO A 943 -1.74 -2.06 -33.02
N ILE A 944 -2.69 -2.00 -32.09
CA ILE A 944 -4.12 -2.09 -32.38
C ILE A 944 -4.65 -0.78 -33.02
N TYR A 945 -4.10 0.37 -32.62
CA TYR A 945 -4.21 1.70 -33.26
C TYR A 945 -3.73 1.75 -34.74
N ARG A 946 -3.33 0.62 -35.33
CA ARG A 946 -2.85 0.55 -36.72
C ARG A 946 -3.89 -0.01 -37.69
N TRP A 947 -5.02 -0.51 -37.18
CA TRP A 947 -6.08 -1.19 -37.95
C TRP A 947 -7.51 -0.70 -37.66
N GLY A 948 -7.68 0.34 -36.84
CA GLY A 948 -8.92 1.11 -36.61
C GLY A 948 -8.69 2.62 -36.81
N ASN A 949 -9.69 3.44 -36.50
CA ASN A 949 -9.67 4.90 -36.70
C ASN A 949 -8.74 5.68 -35.74
N ASP A 950 -8.49 6.96 -36.04
CA ASP A 950 -7.39 7.76 -35.47
C ASP A 950 -7.92 9.10 -34.89
N GLU A 951 -8.49 9.08 -33.66
CA GLU A 951 -8.83 10.22 -32.76
C GLU A 951 -9.37 9.65 -31.41
N MET A 952 -8.83 9.88 -30.19
CA MET A 952 -7.69 10.69 -29.70
C MET A 952 -6.80 9.90 -28.71
N GLY A 953 -5.57 10.34 -28.46
CA GLY A 953 -4.58 9.62 -27.63
C GLY A 953 -4.60 9.92 -26.12
N CYS A 954 -3.82 9.14 -25.37
CA CYS A 954 -3.63 9.25 -23.91
C CYS A 954 -2.84 10.53 -23.55
N ASP A 955 -3.48 11.50 -22.89
CA ASP A 955 -2.90 12.84 -22.65
C ASP A 955 -3.35 13.48 -21.30
N ASP A 956 -3.28 12.75 -20.17
CA ASP A 956 -3.16 13.37 -18.82
C ASP A 956 -2.30 12.49 -17.87
N PRO A 957 -1.28 13.03 -17.15
CA PRO A 957 -0.50 12.28 -16.18
C PRO A 957 -1.18 11.91 -14.85
N LEU A 958 -2.46 12.28 -14.64
CA LEU A 958 -3.14 12.10 -13.34
C LEU A 958 -4.53 11.44 -13.39
N SER A 959 -5.04 11.03 -14.55
CA SER A 959 -6.24 10.19 -14.65
C SER A 959 -6.40 9.55 -16.04
N ASP A 960 -7.18 8.48 -16.08
CA ASP A 960 -7.73 7.76 -17.24
C ASP A 960 -6.87 6.65 -17.90
N ASN A 961 -7.50 5.48 -17.97
CA ASN A 961 -7.06 4.25 -18.61
C ASN A 961 -6.72 4.45 -20.11
N CYS A 962 -5.99 3.50 -20.70
CA CYS A 962 -5.75 3.46 -22.14
C CYS A 962 -7.05 3.24 -22.93
N ARG A 963 -7.74 4.33 -23.27
CA ARG A 963 -8.98 4.27 -24.06
C ARG A 963 -8.71 3.94 -25.52
N LEU A 964 -9.28 2.84 -25.99
CA LEU A 964 -9.52 2.59 -27.41
C LEU A 964 -10.91 3.13 -27.77
N GLU A 965 -11.01 4.44 -27.96
CA GLU A 965 -12.22 5.05 -28.52
C GLU A 965 -12.23 4.90 -30.06
N ASN A 966 -13.41 4.53 -30.59
CA ASN A 966 -13.86 4.58 -32.00
C ASN A 966 -13.44 3.47 -32.98
N GLY A 967 -14.45 2.84 -33.60
CA GLY A 967 -14.34 1.91 -34.73
C GLY A 967 -13.80 2.53 -36.03
#